data_AF-A0A938AWF9-F1
#
_entry.id   AF-A0A938AWF9-F1
#
_cell.length_a   1.000
_cell.length_b   1.000
_cell.length_c   1.000
_cell.angle_alpha   90.00
_cell.angle_beta   90.00
_cell.angle_gamma   90.00
#
_symmetry.space_group_name_H-M   'P 1'
#
loop_
_entity.id
_entity.type
_entity.pdbx_description
1 polymer ?
#
loop_
_entity_poly.entity_id
_entity_poly.type
_entity_poly.pdbx_seq_one_letter_code
_entity_poly.pdbx_strand_id
1 'polypeptide(L)'
;TVLKRTFTFANTGFLDLLTYVSAPAGLTVSQTGSRRVGPADMTTYEIALNAADLPVGPYDQTITIRTSDPNNPTRTVHVMGTITTATPDTSPGALQRPLDWPAAISGNQGDWVEFTHTLGPEPQTLHPVKVYSQDYSSLKGIGKYATAFGSGLPWWNFNYQYRRQISVRANTATPANYPVKLTLDTNSLQSSGKVRADRADWRVVYWTGSTWVELDRYAAAVDQTWFPTAVALNAGSVDSNYFVYYGYPSESQVPPANPARVFPAGTDAATAVSYYFLEGTGSTSADYSPTGAPFVGLGENAVWAVPSGRYRGGLYLTGNGCRNGWISPNTVPNVASITIEIWVYPTLVDGQERWLLGKGNEADHYQYALIQNAGNRWQVGITDNQSYWRTWWDTGVAVAPNAWSHLAFTYDSATGNLRFYLNGVLMAASNAGWSGSLAMTNYAFLFGNLYNLNHPYPETCNRIWRGYVSNLRISGIVRTDFSYAKLSPTTDPSSEVTGEQGVYVVEQVESAPYDRARLNLPEPGSHTYQVQYGRKLNWGGAANQVTSLRVPAGLFTSATLQALVSGLPSNAWFALDVGNTGSDSWNGTVGNGGEYTSPNLAAFFNAYWANHGAPTTGYLDVPVRVYLDRAGQVLLTNLQMIPSGSKLRYVRLPVQNYSNVSANFTVDRLFFDDFSAQVPGRWTVAA
;
A
#
# COMPACT_ATOMS: atom_id res chain seq x y z
N THR A 1 41.91 -26.26 9.67
CA THR A 1 43.24 -25.63 9.55
C THR A 1 44.28 -26.47 10.26
N VAL A 2 45.46 -26.70 9.66
CA VAL A 2 46.57 -27.42 10.31
C VAL A 2 47.59 -26.42 10.84
N LEU A 3 47.74 -26.34 12.16
CA LEU A 3 48.72 -25.51 12.85
C LEU A 3 50.01 -26.31 13.06
N LYS A 4 51.16 -25.75 12.70
CA LYS A 4 52.48 -26.38 12.87
C LYS A 4 53.40 -25.53 13.73
N ARG A 5 54.07 -26.16 14.70
CA ARG A 5 55.07 -25.54 15.60
C ARG A 5 56.19 -26.52 15.87
N THR A 6 57.41 -26.02 16.05
CA THR A 6 58.57 -26.86 16.37
C THR A 6 59.04 -26.62 17.79
N PHE A 7 59.51 -27.67 18.47
CA PHE A 7 60.31 -27.54 19.67
C PHE A 7 61.61 -28.33 19.51
N THR A 8 62.67 -27.86 20.16
CA THR A 8 63.99 -28.48 20.11
C THR A 8 64.37 -28.97 21.50
N PHE A 9 64.89 -30.19 21.55
CA PHE A 9 65.39 -30.83 22.75
C PHE A 9 66.91 -31.01 22.61
N ALA A 10 67.68 -30.50 23.57
CA ALA A 10 69.14 -30.55 23.56
C ALA A 10 69.67 -31.39 24.72
N ASN A 11 70.67 -32.23 24.46
CA ASN A 11 71.40 -32.97 25.49
C ASN A 11 72.63 -32.17 25.92
N THR A 12 72.57 -31.58 27.11
CA THR A 12 73.69 -30.82 27.70
C THR A 12 74.60 -31.68 28.59
N GLY A 13 74.32 -32.98 28.71
CA GLY A 13 75.10 -33.94 29.50
C GLY A 13 76.26 -34.57 28.73
N PHE A 14 77.11 -35.30 29.46
CA PHE A 14 78.31 -35.95 28.92
C PHE A 14 78.07 -37.36 28.35
N LEU A 15 76.86 -37.90 28.50
CA LEU A 15 76.47 -39.24 28.04
C LEU A 15 75.28 -39.14 27.08
N ASP A 16 75.01 -40.23 26.37
CA ASP A 16 73.84 -40.34 25.50
C ASP A 16 72.53 -40.22 26.27
N LEU A 17 71.60 -39.46 25.72
CA LEU A 17 70.26 -39.29 26.25
C LEU A 17 69.24 -39.99 25.34
N LEU A 18 68.55 -40.98 25.87
CA LEU A 18 67.42 -41.60 25.18
C LEU A 18 66.15 -40.81 25.51
N THR A 19 65.42 -40.41 24.48
CA THR A 19 64.14 -39.69 24.60
C THR A 19 63.04 -40.52 23.96
N TYR A 20 61.85 -40.53 24.56
CA TYR A 20 60.64 -41.13 23.98
C TYR A 20 59.53 -40.08 23.98
N VAL A 21 59.07 -39.70 22.79
CA VAL A 21 58.03 -38.69 22.61
C VAL A 21 56.73 -39.34 22.19
N SER A 22 55.64 -38.99 22.88
CA SER A 22 54.28 -39.40 22.55
C SER A 22 53.33 -38.21 22.53
N ALA A 23 52.49 -38.13 21.50
CA ALA A 23 51.45 -37.12 21.36
C ALA A 23 50.08 -37.66 21.80
N PRO A 24 49.21 -36.85 22.44
CA PRO A 24 47.83 -37.24 22.73
C PRO A 24 46.97 -37.23 21.46
N ALA A 25 45.77 -37.81 21.54
CA ALA A 25 44.84 -37.85 20.42
C ALA A 25 44.52 -36.43 19.89
N GLY A 26 44.57 -36.25 18.57
CA GLY A 26 44.35 -34.95 17.91
C GLY A 26 45.62 -34.11 17.71
N LEU A 27 46.75 -34.47 18.32
CA LEU A 27 48.07 -33.89 18.05
C LEU A 27 48.96 -34.92 17.37
N THR A 28 49.73 -34.47 16.38
CA THR A 28 50.75 -35.29 15.73
C THR A 28 52.12 -34.68 15.97
N VAL A 29 53.14 -35.53 16.12
CA VAL A 29 54.54 -35.09 16.23
C VAL A 29 55.31 -35.77 15.10
N SER A 30 56.20 -35.03 14.44
CA SER A 30 56.90 -35.46 13.22
C SER A 30 57.74 -36.73 13.37
N GLN A 31 58.12 -37.06 14.61
CA GLN A 31 58.88 -38.25 14.94
C GLN A 31 58.39 -38.76 16.31
N THR A 32 57.93 -40.00 16.36
CA THR A 32 57.47 -40.69 17.58
C THR A 32 58.36 -41.90 17.85
N GLY A 33 58.49 -42.31 19.12
CA GLY A 33 59.34 -43.44 19.52
C GLY A 33 60.64 -43.03 20.22
N SER A 34 61.50 -44.01 20.51
CA SER A 34 62.76 -43.79 21.23
C SER A 34 63.86 -43.26 20.30
N ARG A 35 64.57 -42.23 20.74
CA ARG A 35 65.67 -41.61 19.99
C ARG A 35 66.85 -41.30 20.89
N ARG A 36 68.05 -41.65 20.41
CA ARG A 36 69.33 -41.29 21.01
C ARG A 36 69.71 -39.87 20.60
N VAL A 37 70.06 -39.05 21.59
CA VAL A 37 70.60 -37.69 21.42
C VAL A 37 72.01 -37.71 22.05
N GLY A 38 73.05 -37.55 21.23
CA GLY A 38 74.43 -37.61 21.68
C GLY A 38 74.79 -36.46 22.64
N PRO A 39 75.94 -36.52 23.33
CA PRO A 39 76.44 -35.42 24.15
C PRO A 39 76.58 -34.13 23.32
N ALA A 40 76.11 -33.00 23.86
CA ALA A 40 76.08 -31.69 23.18
C ALA A 40 75.28 -31.63 21.85
N ASP A 41 74.44 -32.63 21.59
CA ASP A 41 73.62 -32.72 20.38
C ASP A 41 72.17 -32.26 20.64
N MET A 42 71.42 -32.00 19.57
CA MET A 42 70.01 -31.59 19.65
C MET A 42 69.12 -32.33 18.66
N THR A 43 67.83 -32.41 18.99
CA THR A 43 66.79 -32.97 18.13
C THR A 43 65.58 -32.04 18.08
N THR A 44 65.03 -31.82 16.89
CA THR A 44 63.85 -30.97 16.68
C THR A 44 62.63 -31.82 16.33
N TYR A 45 61.51 -31.49 16.94
CA TYR A 45 60.21 -32.12 16.75
C TYR A 45 59.21 -31.09 16.22
N GLU A 46 58.50 -31.38 15.12
CA GLU A 46 57.37 -30.58 14.64
C GLU A 46 56.07 -31.16 15.21
N ILE A 47 55.32 -30.34 15.92
CA ILE A 47 53.96 -30.58 16.37
C ILE A 47 53.00 -30.08 15.29
N ALA A 48 52.06 -30.91 14.88
CA ALA A 48 50.96 -30.52 14.01
C ALA A 48 49.60 -30.82 14.65
N LEU A 49 48.75 -29.79 14.71
CA LEU A 49 47.38 -29.82 15.22
C LEU A 49 46.41 -29.62 14.05
N ASN A 50 45.53 -30.59 13.78
CA ASN A 50 44.44 -30.41 12.81
C ASN A 50 43.18 -29.93 13.54
N ALA A 51 42.88 -28.63 13.44
CA ALA A 51 41.71 -28.04 14.08
C ALA A 51 40.38 -28.37 13.38
N ALA A 52 40.41 -28.98 12.19
CA ALA A 52 39.18 -29.29 11.43
C ALA A 52 38.34 -30.40 12.07
N ASP A 53 38.98 -31.33 12.78
CA ASP A 53 38.34 -32.50 13.37
C ASP A 53 38.08 -32.32 14.89
N LEU A 54 38.31 -31.11 15.42
CA LEU A 54 38.21 -30.81 16.85
C LEU A 54 36.89 -30.09 17.17
N PRO A 55 36.27 -30.38 18.33
CA PRO A 55 35.11 -29.65 18.79
C PRO A 55 35.41 -28.16 18.99
N VAL A 56 34.42 -27.31 18.69
CA VAL A 56 34.46 -25.87 18.99
C VAL A 56 34.46 -25.66 20.51
N GLY A 57 35.36 -24.82 21.02
CA GLY A 57 35.54 -24.59 22.44
C GLY A 57 37.02 -24.55 22.88
N PRO A 58 37.29 -24.49 24.20
CA PRO A 58 38.65 -24.50 24.72
C PRO A 58 39.36 -25.83 24.38
N TYR A 59 40.62 -25.72 23.98
CA TYR A 59 41.52 -26.82 23.67
C TYR A 59 42.72 -26.75 24.62
N ASP A 60 42.98 -27.84 25.33
CA ASP A 60 44.11 -27.98 26.26
C ASP A 60 44.60 -29.42 26.23
N GLN A 61 45.82 -29.63 25.72
CA GLN A 61 46.45 -30.95 25.59
C GLN A 61 47.95 -30.87 25.85
N THR A 62 48.52 -31.96 26.37
CA THR A 62 49.93 -32.03 26.79
C THR A 62 50.68 -33.13 26.05
N ILE A 63 51.80 -32.78 25.43
CA ILE A 63 52.76 -33.73 24.87
C ILE A 63 53.74 -34.12 25.96
N THR A 64 53.96 -35.42 26.12
CA THR A 64 54.87 -35.97 27.14
C THR A 64 56.15 -36.49 26.49
N ILE A 65 57.29 -36.11 27.06
CA ILE A 65 58.64 -36.53 26.66
C ILE A 65 59.24 -37.28 27.84
N ARG A 66 59.51 -38.57 27.68
CA ARG A 66 60.23 -39.38 28.68
C ARG A 66 61.70 -39.41 28.33
N THR A 67 62.59 -39.34 29.31
CA THR A 67 64.03 -39.36 29.08
C THR A 67 64.73 -40.38 29.97
N SER A 68 65.92 -40.83 29.57
CA SER A 68 66.79 -41.68 30.39
C SER A 68 67.59 -40.90 31.44
N ASP A 69 67.39 -39.59 31.58
CA ASP A 69 68.00 -38.79 32.65
C ASP A 69 67.23 -39.04 33.97
N PRO A 70 67.85 -39.63 35.01
CA PRO A 70 67.18 -39.91 36.28
C PRO A 70 66.70 -38.66 37.00
N ASN A 71 67.33 -37.51 36.76
CA ASN A 71 66.96 -36.23 37.37
C ASN A 71 65.83 -35.55 36.59
N ASN A 72 65.65 -35.89 35.31
CA ASN A 72 64.63 -35.32 34.44
C ASN A 72 63.88 -36.40 33.64
N PRO A 73 63.26 -37.38 34.31
CA PRO A 73 62.70 -38.55 33.66
C PRO A 73 61.50 -38.22 32.77
N THR A 74 60.85 -37.07 32.99
CA THR A 74 59.70 -36.59 32.19
C THR A 74 59.75 -35.07 31.99
N ARG A 75 59.48 -34.62 30.77
CA ARG A 75 59.25 -33.22 30.37
C ARG A 75 57.93 -33.11 29.61
N THR A 76 57.28 -31.95 29.66
CA THR A 76 55.98 -31.72 29.00
C THR A 76 55.99 -30.49 28.11
N VAL A 77 55.16 -30.51 27.07
CA VAL A 77 54.83 -29.35 26.24
C VAL A 77 53.32 -29.17 26.24
N HIS A 78 52.84 -28.04 26.73
CA HIS A 78 51.41 -27.72 26.81
C HIS A 78 50.96 -27.00 25.53
N VAL A 79 49.86 -27.45 24.96
CA VAL A 79 49.23 -26.87 23.77
C VAL A 79 47.82 -26.42 24.15
N MET A 80 47.64 -25.12 24.31
CA MET A 80 46.39 -24.50 24.76
C MET A 80 45.85 -23.51 23.72
N GLY A 81 44.53 -23.37 23.61
CA GLY A 81 43.85 -22.42 22.73
C GLY A 81 42.33 -22.54 22.74
N THR A 82 41.64 -21.86 21.82
CA THR A 82 40.19 -21.99 21.61
C THR A 82 39.91 -22.30 20.15
N ILE A 83 39.21 -23.40 19.86
CA ILE A 83 38.75 -23.77 18.51
C ILE A 83 37.46 -23.01 18.22
N THR A 84 37.40 -22.29 17.10
CA THR A 84 36.22 -21.55 16.63
C THR A 84 35.60 -22.24 15.41
N THR A 85 34.33 -21.94 15.12
CA THR A 85 33.63 -22.47 13.94
C THR A 85 34.32 -22.03 12.64
N ALA A 86 34.49 -22.97 11.71
CA ALA A 86 34.92 -22.63 10.35
C ALA A 86 33.83 -21.83 9.64
N THR A 87 34.19 -20.69 9.07
CA THR A 87 33.31 -19.96 8.14
C THR A 87 33.33 -20.72 6.82
N PRO A 88 32.17 -21.04 6.20
CA PRO A 88 32.16 -21.68 4.89
C PRO A 88 32.95 -20.85 3.88
N ASP A 89 33.87 -21.47 3.15
CA ASP A 89 34.54 -20.83 2.02
C ASP A 89 33.48 -20.41 1.01
N THR A 90 33.36 -19.10 0.76
CA THR A 90 32.57 -18.61 -0.37
C THR A 90 33.36 -18.87 -1.64
N SER A 91 32.75 -19.57 -2.60
CA SER A 91 33.42 -19.87 -3.86
C SER A 91 33.84 -18.57 -4.56
N PRO A 92 35.09 -18.47 -5.05
CA PRO A 92 35.52 -17.37 -5.90
C PRO A 92 34.52 -17.05 -7.00
N GLY A 93 34.21 -15.76 -7.18
CA GLY A 93 33.29 -15.30 -8.23
C GLY A 93 31.80 -15.43 -7.92
N ALA A 94 31.40 -16.00 -6.77
CA ALA A 94 29.99 -16.01 -6.37
C ALA A 94 29.55 -14.62 -5.87
N LEU A 95 28.39 -14.15 -6.33
CA LEU A 95 27.79 -12.90 -5.86
C LEU A 95 27.41 -13.02 -4.38
N GLN A 96 27.90 -12.08 -3.58
CA GLN A 96 27.58 -11.91 -2.17
C GLN A 96 26.67 -10.71 -1.96
N ARG A 97 25.75 -10.84 -1.00
CA ARG A 97 24.77 -9.81 -0.63
C ARG A 97 24.82 -9.53 0.87
N PRO A 98 25.83 -8.80 1.38
CA PRO A 98 26.09 -8.71 2.82
C PRO A 98 25.00 -7.99 3.63
N LEU A 99 24.10 -7.27 2.95
CA LEU A 99 22.96 -6.57 3.56
C LEU A 99 21.63 -7.33 3.43
N ASP A 100 21.63 -8.52 2.85
CA ASP A 100 20.40 -9.30 2.67
C ASP A 100 20.34 -10.42 3.71
N TRP A 101 19.13 -10.71 4.20
CA TRP A 101 18.87 -11.75 5.19
C TRP A 101 17.83 -12.76 4.69
N PRO A 102 18.17 -14.07 4.65
CA PRO A 102 17.20 -15.11 4.31
C PRO A 102 16.29 -15.38 5.52
N ALA A 103 15.08 -14.84 5.50
CA ALA A 103 14.10 -15.01 6.57
C ALA A 103 13.18 -16.20 6.26
N ALA A 104 13.33 -17.30 6.99
CA ALA A 104 12.44 -18.46 6.94
C ALA A 104 11.22 -18.22 7.85
N ILE A 105 10.03 -18.08 7.25
CA ILE A 105 8.81 -17.65 7.94
C ILE A 105 7.64 -18.54 7.53
N SER A 106 6.75 -18.85 8.48
CA SER A 106 5.52 -19.61 8.22
C SER A 106 4.30 -18.90 8.83
N GLY A 107 3.17 -18.90 8.12
CA GLY A 107 1.92 -18.30 8.62
C GLY A 107 0.86 -18.18 7.53
N ASN A 108 -0.22 -17.45 7.81
CA ASN A 108 -1.25 -17.16 6.81
C ASN A 108 -0.95 -15.82 6.11
N GLN A 109 -1.46 -15.66 4.89
CA GLN A 109 -1.39 -14.40 4.18
C GLN A 109 -2.00 -13.27 5.02
N GLY A 110 -1.31 -12.14 5.12
CA GLY A 110 -1.71 -10.98 5.90
C GLY A 110 -1.26 -10.98 7.36
N ASP A 111 -0.74 -12.09 7.88
CA ASP A 111 -0.20 -12.16 9.24
C ASP A 111 1.13 -11.40 9.34
N TRP A 112 1.32 -10.64 10.42
CA TRP A 112 2.63 -10.08 10.78
C TRP A 112 3.42 -11.11 11.60
N VAL A 113 4.55 -11.57 11.08
CA VAL A 113 5.42 -12.53 11.77
C VAL A 113 6.79 -11.91 12.02
N GLU A 114 7.25 -11.98 13.28
CA GLU A 114 8.58 -11.51 13.68
C GLU A 114 9.67 -12.52 13.29
N PHE A 115 10.84 -12.00 12.90
CA PHE A 115 12.06 -12.75 12.67
C PHE A 115 13.28 -11.96 13.16
N THR A 116 14.36 -12.66 13.49
CA THR A 116 15.63 -12.07 13.94
C THR A 116 16.69 -12.18 12.84
N HIS A 117 17.59 -11.20 12.76
CA HIS A 117 18.76 -11.19 11.89
C HIS A 117 20.04 -10.90 12.65
N THR A 118 21.19 -11.32 12.12
CA THR A 118 22.51 -11.00 12.69
C THR A 118 23.26 -9.92 11.91
N LEU A 119 22.56 -9.19 11.03
CA LEU A 119 23.14 -8.06 10.31
C LEU A 119 23.61 -6.98 11.29
N GLY A 120 24.78 -6.42 10.99
CA GLY A 120 25.43 -5.40 11.81
C GLY A 120 26.63 -4.81 11.06
N PRO A 121 27.43 -3.93 11.69
CA PRO A 121 27.27 -3.35 13.04
C PRO A 121 26.05 -2.41 13.12
N GLU A 122 25.75 -1.77 14.25
CA GLU A 122 24.70 -0.73 14.37
C GLU A 122 23.30 -1.14 13.82
N PRO A 123 22.69 -2.22 14.33
CA PRO A 123 21.41 -2.72 13.81
C PRO A 123 20.30 -1.65 13.81
N GLN A 124 20.34 -0.68 14.71
CA GLN A 124 19.40 0.46 14.78
C GLN A 124 19.30 1.31 13.49
N THR A 125 20.30 1.29 12.61
CA THR A 125 20.26 2.02 11.33
C THR A 125 19.91 1.12 10.16
N LEU A 126 19.85 -0.20 10.36
CA LEU A 126 19.48 -1.18 9.36
C LEU A 126 17.96 -1.33 9.33
N HIS A 127 17.37 -0.97 8.20
CA HIS A 127 15.95 -1.19 7.99
C HIS A 127 15.73 -2.08 6.77
N PRO A 128 14.72 -2.97 6.80
CA PRO A 128 14.24 -3.66 5.62
C PRO A 128 13.86 -2.66 4.51
N VAL A 129 14.23 -2.99 3.26
CA VAL A 129 14.03 -2.14 2.07
C VAL A 129 13.16 -2.85 1.05
N LYS A 130 13.54 -4.06 0.61
CA LYS A 130 12.80 -4.86 -0.37
C LYS A 130 12.76 -6.32 0.10
N VAL A 131 11.67 -7.01 -0.20
CA VAL A 131 11.46 -8.43 0.13
C VAL A 131 11.32 -9.20 -1.17
N TYR A 132 12.20 -10.15 -1.43
CA TYR A 132 12.14 -10.98 -2.62
C TYR A 132 11.80 -12.44 -2.29
N SER A 133 11.38 -13.20 -3.30
CA SER A 133 11.39 -14.67 -3.23
C SER A 133 12.79 -15.22 -2.95
N GLN A 134 12.88 -16.47 -2.48
CA GLN A 134 14.15 -17.12 -2.09
C GLN A 134 15.25 -17.03 -3.16
N ASP A 135 14.85 -17.09 -4.44
CA ASP A 135 15.66 -17.09 -5.65
C ASP A 135 15.84 -15.68 -6.27
N TYR A 136 15.34 -14.62 -5.62
CA TYR A 136 15.30 -13.25 -6.12
C TYR A 136 14.51 -13.02 -7.42
N SER A 137 13.72 -13.99 -7.89
CA SER A 137 12.98 -13.86 -9.16
C SER A 137 11.79 -12.89 -9.10
N SER A 138 11.25 -12.63 -7.91
CA SER A 138 10.06 -11.78 -7.73
C SER A 138 10.17 -10.85 -6.51
N LEU A 139 9.80 -9.58 -6.67
CA LEU A 139 9.62 -8.63 -5.58
C LEU A 139 8.26 -8.88 -4.91
N LYS A 140 8.28 -9.22 -3.62
CA LYS A 140 7.10 -9.53 -2.80
C LYS A 140 6.59 -8.33 -2.00
N GLY A 141 7.44 -7.33 -1.78
CA GLY A 141 7.01 -6.04 -1.24
C GLY A 141 8.17 -5.17 -0.76
N ILE A 142 7.81 -4.05 -0.15
CA ILE A 142 8.74 -3.00 0.27
C ILE A 142 8.72 -2.78 1.77
N GLY A 143 9.83 -2.26 2.28
CA GLY A 143 9.98 -1.87 3.66
C GLY A 143 9.45 -0.48 3.97
N LYS A 144 9.17 -0.22 5.25
CA LYS A 144 8.57 1.01 5.77
C LYS A 144 9.20 2.31 5.31
N TYR A 145 10.52 2.36 5.18
CA TYR A 145 11.23 3.56 4.74
C TYR A 145 11.52 3.58 3.25
N ALA A 146 11.14 2.52 2.53
CA ALA A 146 11.35 2.34 1.11
C ALA A 146 10.04 2.40 0.30
N THR A 147 8.97 2.97 0.88
CA THR A 147 7.63 2.98 0.29
C THR A 147 7.55 3.69 -1.06
N ALA A 148 8.46 4.63 -1.33
CA ALA A 148 8.57 5.33 -2.61
C ALA A 148 9.16 4.47 -3.76
N PHE A 149 9.65 3.26 -3.49
CA PHE A 149 10.48 2.45 -4.40
C PHE A 149 9.87 1.08 -4.71
N GLY A 150 8.54 0.92 -4.54
CA GLY A 150 7.84 -0.33 -4.81
C GLY A 150 7.54 -0.59 -6.28
N SER A 151 7.44 -1.86 -6.66
CA SER A 151 6.82 -2.27 -7.92
C SER A 151 5.31 -2.38 -7.76
N GLY A 152 4.52 -1.84 -8.70
CA GLY A 152 3.07 -2.00 -8.74
C GLY A 152 2.31 -0.67 -8.87
N LEU A 153 1.00 -0.70 -8.60
CA LEU A 153 0.17 0.51 -8.60
C LEU A 153 0.67 1.49 -7.53
N PRO A 154 0.97 2.74 -7.91
CA PRO A 154 1.55 3.73 -7.00
C PRO A 154 0.63 3.95 -5.80
N TRP A 155 1.18 4.17 -4.62
CA TRP A 155 0.36 4.43 -3.44
C TRP A 155 -0.25 5.84 -3.52
N TRP A 156 -1.57 5.97 -3.34
CA TRP A 156 -2.25 7.26 -3.47
C TRP A 156 -1.69 8.34 -2.54
N ASN A 157 -1.55 8.01 -1.25
CA ASN A 157 -1.01 8.92 -0.24
C ASN A 157 -0.36 8.11 0.88
N PHE A 158 0.95 8.28 1.08
CA PHE A 158 1.75 7.50 2.04
C PHE A 158 1.41 7.75 3.51
N ASN A 159 0.61 8.78 3.83
CA ASN A 159 0.06 8.97 5.17
C ASN A 159 -0.97 7.90 5.54
N TYR A 160 -1.64 7.32 4.55
CA TYR A 160 -2.62 6.26 4.72
C TYR A 160 -1.92 4.91 4.73
N GLN A 161 -1.89 4.26 5.90
CA GLN A 161 -1.11 3.04 6.10
C GLN A 161 -1.69 1.80 5.42
N TYR A 162 -2.98 1.82 5.06
CA TYR A 162 -3.67 0.65 4.52
C TYR A 162 -4.51 1.00 3.30
N ARG A 163 -4.63 0.04 2.38
CA ARG A 163 -5.62 0.06 1.30
C ARG A 163 -6.28 -1.29 1.10
N ARG A 164 -7.47 -1.29 0.49
CA ARG A 164 -8.09 -2.48 -0.12
C ARG A 164 -8.56 -2.14 -1.52
N GLN A 165 -8.34 -3.02 -2.47
CA GLN A 165 -8.85 -2.88 -3.83
C GLN A 165 -10.33 -3.25 -3.84
N ILE A 166 -11.12 -2.48 -4.57
CA ILE A 166 -12.54 -2.68 -4.79
C ILE A 166 -12.72 -2.99 -6.27
N SER A 167 -13.33 -4.13 -6.57
CA SER A 167 -13.76 -4.50 -7.90
C SER A 167 -15.24 -4.20 -8.05
N VAL A 168 -15.58 -3.34 -9.02
CA VAL A 168 -16.96 -3.00 -9.36
C VAL A 168 -17.38 -3.81 -10.57
N ARG A 169 -18.43 -4.63 -10.42
CA ARG A 169 -18.99 -5.44 -11.50
C ARG A 169 -20.28 -4.80 -12.01
N ALA A 170 -20.35 -4.57 -13.31
CA ALA A 170 -21.54 -4.05 -13.98
C ALA A 170 -22.39 -5.21 -14.52
N ASN A 171 -23.57 -5.45 -13.92
CA ASN A 171 -24.49 -6.50 -14.38
C ASN A 171 -25.13 -6.13 -15.73
N THR A 172 -25.46 -4.86 -15.89
CA THR A 172 -25.88 -4.22 -17.15
C THR A 172 -24.95 -3.05 -17.46
N ALA A 173 -25.11 -2.40 -18.62
CA ALA A 173 -24.35 -1.18 -18.90
C ALA A 173 -24.67 -0.12 -17.82
N THR A 174 -23.63 0.38 -17.16
CA THR A 174 -23.75 1.31 -16.03
C THR A 174 -23.11 2.63 -16.44
N PRO A 175 -23.83 3.77 -16.34
CA PRO A 175 -23.23 5.07 -16.66
C PRO A 175 -22.15 5.46 -15.64
N ALA A 176 -21.34 6.46 -15.97
CA ALA A 176 -20.50 7.13 -14.98
C ALA A 176 -21.38 7.82 -13.92
N ASN A 177 -20.83 8.07 -12.74
CA ASN A 177 -21.53 8.68 -11.60
C ASN A 177 -22.73 7.87 -11.09
N TYR A 178 -22.70 6.54 -11.27
CA TYR A 178 -23.74 5.64 -10.77
C TYR A 178 -23.38 5.12 -9.37
N PRO A 179 -24.33 5.07 -8.43
CA PRO A 179 -24.05 4.68 -7.05
C PRO A 179 -23.68 3.19 -6.94
N VAL A 180 -22.56 2.91 -6.28
CA VAL A 180 -22.08 1.58 -5.93
C VAL A 180 -22.06 1.45 -4.42
N LYS A 181 -22.57 0.34 -3.90
CA LYS A 181 -22.54 0.00 -2.47
C LYS A 181 -21.32 -0.87 -2.16
N LEU A 182 -20.40 -0.38 -1.32
CA LEU A 182 -19.36 -1.14 -0.66
C LEU A 182 -19.85 -1.64 0.70
N THR A 183 -19.72 -2.94 0.94
CA THR A 183 -19.91 -3.55 2.26
C THR A 183 -18.56 -3.89 2.87
N LEU A 184 -18.16 -3.17 3.91
CA LEU A 184 -16.90 -3.36 4.63
C LEU A 184 -17.02 -2.82 6.06
N ASP A 185 -16.82 -3.70 7.04
CA ASP A 185 -16.94 -3.39 8.48
C ASP A 185 -15.82 -2.46 8.98
N THR A 186 -16.13 -1.17 9.04
CA THR A 186 -15.25 -0.14 9.60
C THR A 186 -15.21 -0.16 11.13
N ASN A 187 -16.17 -0.78 11.82
CA ASN A 187 -16.11 -0.91 13.29
C ASN A 187 -14.97 -1.84 13.69
N SER A 188 -14.83 -2.99 13.03
CA SER A 188 -13.70 -3.91 13.28
C SER A 188 -12.34 -3.23 13.03
N LEU A 189 -12.25 -2.43 11.96
CA LEU A 189 -11.06 -1.64 11.66
C LEU A 189 -10.78 -0.55 12.71
N GLN A 190 -11.83 0.12 13.21
CA GLN A 190 -11.72 1.10 14.28
C GLN A 190 -11.29 0.45 15.60
N SER A 191 -11.87 -0.69 15.98
CA SER A 191 -11.47 -1.46 17.17
C SER A 191 -10.02 -1.93 17.09
N SER A 192 -9.50 -2.13 15.88
CA SER A 192 -8.09 -2.46 15.62
C SER A 192 -7.17 -1.22 15.53
N GLY A 193 -7.69 -0.01 15.76
CA GLY A 193 -6.93 1.24 15.66
C GLY A 193 -6.53 1.66 14.25
N LYS A 194 -7.13 1.06 13.21
CA LYS A 194 -6.77 1.31 11.79
C LYS A 194 -7.61 2.40 11.13
N VAL A 195 -8.81 2.67 11.63
CA VAL A 195 -9.71 3.72 11.13
C VAL A 195 -10.08 4.61 12.31
N ARG A 196 -10.14 5.92 12.09
CA ARG A 196 -10.56 6.87 13.13
C ARG A 196 -12.05 6.72 13.45
N ALA A 197 -12.45 7.03 14.67
CA ALA A 197 -13.85 6.95 15.09
C ALA A 197 -14.78 7.87 14.30
N ASP A 198 -14.29 9.03 13.85
CA ASP A 198 -15.02 9.95 12.98
C ASP A 198 -14.96 9.54 11.49
N ARG A 199 -14.18 8.51 11.16
CA ARG A 199 -13.89 8.04 9.79
C ARG A 199 -13.39 9.16 8.87
N ALA A 200 -12.76 10.18 9.47
CA ALA A 200 -12.17 11.29 8.75
C ALA A 200 -10.95 10.86 7.93
N ASP A 201 -10.41 9.65 8.11
CA ASP A 201 -9.38 9.01 7.30
C ASP A 201 -9.93 7.88 6.42
N TRP A 202 -11.25 7.76 6.24
CA TRP A 202 -11.83 6.82 5.29
C TRP A 202 -11.92 7.45 3.91
N ARG A 203 -11.25 6.88 2.91
CA ARG A 203 -11.11 7.48 1.56
C ARG A 203 -11.47 6.48 0.49
N VAL A 204 -12.25 6.89 -0.50
CA VAL A 204 -12.50 6.10 -1.71
C VAL A 204 -11.84 6.79 -2.87
N VAL A 205 -10.98 6.10 -3.59
CA VAL A 205 -10.17 6.66 -4.67
C VAL A 205 -10.20 5.74 -5.88
N TYR A 206 -10.01 6.33 -7.06
CA TYR A 206 -9.98 5.66 -8.34
C TYR A 206 -8.65 5.90 -9.06
N TRP A 207 -8.06 4.84 -9.60
CA TRP A 207 -6.86 4.91 -10.42
C TRP A 207 -7.22 5.07 -11.90
N THR A 208 -6.81 6.17 -12.53
CA THR A 208 -7.12 6.44 -13.95
C THR A 208 -6.23 5.68 -14.94
N GLY A 209 -5.24 4.93 -14.45
CA GLY A 209 -4.14 4.41 -15.25
C GLY A 209 -2.86 5.25 -15.12
N SER A 210 -2.99 6.52 -14.71
CA SER A 210 -1.85 7.45 -14.57
C SER A 210 -1.90 8.31 -13.30
N THR A 211 -3.08 8.58 -12.77
CA THR A 211 -3.30 9.46 -11.62
C THR A 211 -4.39 8.91 -10.71
N TRP A 212 -4.35 9.32 -9.45
CA TRP A 212 -5.39 9.02 -8.47
C TRP A 212 -6.43 10.13 -8.44
N VAL A 213 -7.70 9.75 -8.41
CA VAL A 213 -8.85 10.65 -8.23
C VAL A 213 -9.60 10.24 -6.97
N GLU A 214 -9.72 11.15 -6.01
CA GLU A 214 -10.55 10.92 -4.83
C GLU A 214 -12.03 11.13 -5.20
N LEU A 215 -12.87 10.18 -4.80
CA LEU A 215 -14.30 10.17 -5.12
C LEU A 215 -15.12 10.66 -3.92
N ASP A 216 -16.23 11.33 -4.22
CA ASP A 216 -17.28 11.56 -3.23
C ASP A 216 -17.82 10.22 -2.71
N ARG A 217 -18.18 10.18 -1.43
CA ARG A 217 -18.69 8.97 -0.79
C ARG A 217 -19.71 9.31 0.29
N TYR A 218 -20.58 8.35 0.59
CA TYR A 218 -21.54 8.45 1.68
C TYR A 218 -21.36 7.26 2.63
N ALA A 219 -20.79 7.52 3.81
CA ALA A 219 -20.56 6.53 4.87
C ALA A 219 -21.87 6.23 5.63
N ALA A 220 -22.75 5.52 4.93
CA ALA A 220 -24.13 5.20 5.30
C ALA A 220 -24.27 4.49 6.66
N ALA A 221 -23.39 3.55 6.95
CA ALA A 221 -23.35 2.79 8.20
C ALA A 221 -21.90 2.41 8.52
N VAL A 222 -21.68 1.69 9.62
CA VAL A 222 -20.35 1.19 10.00
C VAL A 222 -19.83 0.15 9.02
N ASP A 223 -20.70 -0.54 8.30
CA ASP A 223 -20.37 -1.58 7.34
C ASP A 223 -20.70 -1.18 5.90
N GLN A 224 -21.20 0.03 5.65
CA GLN A 224 -21.73 0.43 4.36
C GLN A 224 -21.23 1.80 3.93
N THR A 225 -20.53 1.83 2.79
CA THR A 225 -20.13 3.07 2.11
C THR A 225 -20.69 3.08 0.70
N TRP A 226 -21.27 4.18 0.27
CA TRP A 226 -21.67 4.39 -1.13
C TRP A 226 -20.68 5.31 -1.84
N PHE A 227 -20.39 5.06 -3.10
CA PHE A 227 -19.51 5.88 -3.93
C PHE A 227 -19.96 5.79 -5.40
N PRO A 228 -19.68 6.79 -6.25
CA PRO A 228 -20.04 6.75 -7.66
C PRO A 228 -19.05 5.89 -8.47
N THR A 229 -19.52 5.28 -9.56
CA THR A 229 -18.64 4.82 -10.65
C THR A 229 -17.87 6.02 -11.21
N ALA A 230 -16.56 5.90 -11.37
CA ALA A 230 -15.73 6.97 -11.93
C ALA A 230 -15.87 7.08 -13.46
N VAL A 231 -16.16 5.96 -14.11
CA VAL A 231 -16.33 5.83 -15.57
C VAL A 231 -17.58 5.02 -15.91
N ALA A 232 -18.05 5.13 -17.15
CA ALA A 232 -19.11 4.26 -17.65
C ALA A 232 -18.55 2.83 -17.84
N LEU A 233 -19.36 1.84 -17.47
CA LEU A 233 -19.01 0.43 -17.51
C LEU A 233 -19.90 -0.31 -18.50
N ASN A 234 -19.29 -1.17 -19.32
CA ASN A 234 -20.01 -2.05 -20.22
C ASN A 234 -20.68 -3.19 -19.45
N ALA A 235 -21.79 -3.72 -19.98
CA ALA A 235 -22.46 -4.87 -19.38
C ALA A 235 -21.49 -6.06 -19.24
N GLY A 236 -21.49 -6.70 -18.08
CA GLY A 236 -20.62 -7.83 -17.74
C GLY A 236 -19.17 -7.47 -17.39
N SER A 237 -18.76 -6.20 -17.51
CA SER A 237 -17.39 -5.78 -17.19
C SER A 237 -17.13 -5.70 -15.69
N VAL A 238 -15.85 -5.80 -15.33
CA VAL A 238 -15.34 -5.58 -13.98
C VAL A 238 -14.26 -4.52 -14.05
N ASP A 239 -14.36 -3.52 -13.19
CA ASP A 239 -13.37 -2.47 -13.01
C ASP A 239 -12.78 -2.55 -11.61
N SER A 240 -11.51 -2.92 -11.53
CA SER A 240 -10.77 -3.10 -10.27
C SER A 240 -9.90 -1.88 -9.92
N ASN A 241 -10.14 -0.73 -10.53
CA ASN A 241 -9.32 0.47 -10.27
C ASN A 241 -9.78 1.30 -9.07
N TYR A 242 -10.78 0.83 -8.31
CA TYR A 242 -11.26 1.49 -7.10
C TYR A 242 -10.50 0.97 -5.88
N PHE A 243 -10.25 1.85 -4.92
CA PHE A 243 -9.57 1.51 -3.68
C PHE A 243 -10.20 2.26 -2.52
N VAL A 244 -10.24 1.61 -1.36
CA VAL A 244 -10.41 2.30 -0.09
C VAL A 244 -9.07 2.45 0.59
N TYR A 245 -8.76 3.65 1.08
CA TYR A 245 -7.57 3.98 1.86
C TYR A 245 -7.97 4.41 3.27
N TYR A 246 -7.17 4.01 4.26
CA TYR A 246 -7.36 4.32 5.68
C TYR A 246 -6.08 4.21 6.49
N GLY A 247 -6.14 4.55 7.78
CA GLY A 247 -4.99 4.50 8.69
C GLY A 247 -4.18 5.76 8.65
N TYR A 248 -4.82 6.93 8.57
CA TYR A 248 -4.13 8.22 8.73
C TYR A 248 -4.64 8.93 10.01
N PRO A 249 -4.01 8.67 11.18
CA PRO A 249 -4.50 9.18 12.46
C PRO A 249 -4.55 10.71 12.54
N SER A 250 -3.69 11.42 11.82
CA SER A 250 -3.59 12.87 11.83
C SER A 250 -4.36 13.56 10.70
N GLU A 251 -5.25 12.85 10.01
CA GLU A 251 -6.06 13.43 8.94
C GLU A 251 -6.90 14.60 9.47
N SER A 252 -6.87 15.70 8.73
CA SER A 252 -7.55 16.96 9.03
C SER A 252 -8.45 17.43 7.88
N GLN A 253 -8.27 16.89 6.67
CA GLN A 253 -9.11 17.18 5.53
C GLN A 253 -10.45 16.47 5.66
N VAL A 254 -11.53 17.20 5.38
CA VAL A 254 -12.86 16.61 5.27
C VAL A 254 -12.92 15.88 3.92
N PRO A 255 -13.09 14.56 3.91
CA PRO A 255 -13.18 13.82 2.67
C PRO A 255 -14.43 14.23 1.86
N PRO A 256 -14.35 14.22 0.52
CA PRO A 256 -15.49 14.45 -0.36
C PRO A 256 -16.67 13.55 0.04
N ALA A 257 -17.81 14.17 0.31
CA ALA A 257 -18.97 13.50 0.87
C ALA A 257 -20.31 14.10 0.39
N ASN A 258 -20.31 14.78 -0.76
CA ASN A 258 -21.52 15.39 -1.29
C ASN A 258 -22.46 14.31 -1.86
N PRO A 259 -23.64 14.07 -1.26
CA PRO A 259 -24.58 13.08 -1.75
C PRO A 259 -25.04 13.30 -3.20
N ALA A 260 -25.05 14.54 -3.69
CA ALA A 260 -25.40 14.83 -5.08
C ALA A 260 -24.37 14.38 -6.12
N ARG A 261 -23.17 13.99 -5.67
CA ARG A 261 -22.13 13.37 -6.49
C ARG A 261 -22.04 11.86 -6.31
N VAL A 262 -22.83 11.30 -5.38
CA VAL A 262 -22.88 9.86 -5.10
C VAL A 262 -24.18 9.26 -5.64
N PHE A 263 -25.31 9.90 -5.36
CA PHE A 263 -26.64 9.39 -5.67
C PHE A 263 -27.28 10.16 -6.83
N PRO A 264 -27.99 9.47 -7.72
CA PRO A 264 -28.67 10.10 -8.84
C PRO A 264 -30.11 10.47 -8.45
N ALA A 265 -30.73 11.47 -9.06
CA ALA A 265 -30.14 12.31 -10.09
C ALA A 265 -29.21 13.37 -9.48
N GLY A 266 -28.03 13.58 -10.05
CA GLY A 266 -27.12 14.63 -9.59
C GLY A 266 -27.71 16.04 -9.77
N THR A 267 -27.00 17.06 -9.28
CA THR A 267 -27.46 18.46 -9.34
C THR A 267 -26.62 19.33 -10.26
N ASP A 268 -27.27 20.30 -10.90
CA ASP A 268 -26.65 21.32 -11.74
C ASP A 268 -27.38 22.66 -11.55
N ALA A 269 -26.93 23.71 -12.24
CA ALA A 269 -27.49 25.06 -12.11
C ALA A 269 -28.99 25.18 -12.46
N ALA A 270 -29.56 24.20 -13.18
CA ALA A 270 -30.98 24.17 -13.51
C ALA A 270 -31.82 23.37 -12.50
N THR A 271 -31.18 22.69 -11.54
CA THR A 271 -31.87 21.98 -10.45
C THR A 271 -32.44 22.98 -9.46
N ALA A 272 -33.77 23.04 -9.38
CA ALA A 272 -34.50 23.88 -8.43
C ALA A 272 -34.48 23.29 -7.01
N VAL A 273 -34.74 21.98 -6.89
CA VAL A 273 -34.70 21.23 -5.62
C VAL A 273 -34.22 19.80 -5.86
N SER A 274 -33.55 19.21 -4.86
CA SER A 274 -33.06 17.83 -4.88
C SER A 274 -33.10 17.20 -3.49
N TYR A 275 -33.90 16.15 -3.30
CA TYR A 275 -34.05 15.43 -2.03
C TYR A 275 -33.72 13.96 -2.19
N TYR A 276 -32.67 13.50 -1.50
CA TYR A 276 -32.27 12.09 -1.46
C TYR A 276 -32.87 11.32 -0.27
N PHE A 277 -33.41 12.03 0.74
CA PHE A 277 -34.04 11.46 1.93
C PHE A 277 -33.14 10.50 2.74
N LEU A 278 -31.94 10.95 3.07
CA LEU A 278 -30.88 10.13 3.68
C LEU A 278 -30.85 10.21 5.22
N GLU A 279 -31.61 11.12 5.83
CA GLU A 279 -31.49 11.49 7.24
C GLU A 279 -31.99 10.40 8.20
N GLY A 280 -33.05 9.68 7.82
CA GLY A 280 -33.57 8.53 8.56
C GLY A 280 -34.30 8.85 9.88
N THR A 281 -34.16 10.07 10.41
CA THR A 281 -34.79 10.54 11.65
C THR A 281 -35.11 12.04 11.55
N GLY A 282 -35.89 12.54 12.52
CA GLY A 282 -36.30 13.95 12.54
C GLY A 282 -37.43 14.27 11.56
N SER A 283 -37.74 15.55 11.41
CA SER A 283 -38.85 16.03 10.58
C SER A 283 -38.37 16.86 9.39
N THR A 284 -37.09 16.84 9.05
CA THR A 284 -36.54 17.65 7.96
C THR A 284 -35.66 16.88 7.00
N SER A 285 -35.79 17.15 5.70
CA SER A 285 -34.85 16.66 4.67
C SER A 285 -34.05 17.80 4.07
N ALA A 286 -32.77 17.56 3.81
CA ALA A 286 -31.83 18.51 3.22
C ALA A 286 -32.06 18.64 1.70
N ASP A 287 -32.06 19.88 1.22
CA ASP A 287 -32.03 20.18 -0.22
C ASP A 287 -30.58 20.21 -0.70
N TYR A 288 -30.26 19.38 -1.70
CA TYR A 288 -28.95 19.30 -2.32
C TYR A 288 -28.85 20.07 -3.64
N SER A 289 -29.85 20.89 -3.96
CA SER A 289 -29.80 21.84 -5.07
C SER A 289 -28.73 22.92 -4.85
N PRO A 290 -28.23 23.58 -5.92
CA PRO A 290 -27.26 24.66 -5.76
C PRO A 290 -27.79 25.90 -5.03
N THR A 291 -29.12 26.06 -4.91
CA THR A 291 -29.73 27.20 -4.21
C THR A 291 -29.74 27.02 -2.69
N GLY A 292 -29.55 25.79 -2.19
CA GLY A 292 -29.26 25.50 -0.79
C GLY A 292 -30.37 25.90 0.18
N ALA A 293 -31.65 25.79 -0.21
CA ALA A 293 -32.74 26.09 0.72
C ALA A 293 -32.69 25.14 1.93
N PRO A 294 -32.67 25.65 3.17
CA PRO A 294 -31.99 24.96 4.26
C PRO A 294 -32.58 23.60 4.56
N PHE A 295 -33.91 23.46 4.65
CA PHE A 295 -34.55 22.18 4.96
C PHE A 295 -36.02 22.22 4.57
N VAL A 296 -36.58 21.06 4.25
CA VAL A 296 -38.02 20.89 4.12
C VAL A 296 -38.58 20.17 5.32
N GLY A 297 -39.60 20.73 5.97
CA GLY A 297 -40.37 20.02 6.99
C GLY A 297 -41.25 18.91 6.39
N LEU A 298 -41.06 17.67 6.82
CA LEU A 298 -41.90 16.50 6.57
C LEU A 298 -43.15 16.56 7.45
N GLY A 299 -44.34 16.32 6.88
CA GLY A 299 -45.58 16.26 7.66
C GLY A 299 -45.86 14.89 8.29
N GLU A 300 -46.94 14.83 9.08
CA GLU A 300 -47.28 13.75 10.04
C GLU A 300 -47.41 12.32 9.48
N ASN A 301 -47.55 12.15 8.17
CA ASN A 301 -47.87 10.86 7.54
C ASN A 301 -46.81 10.41 6.51
N ALA A 302 -45.64 11.05 6.56
CA ALA A 302 -44.43 10.68 5.82
C ALA A 302 -43.41 10.12 6.82
N VAL A 303 -43.06 8.86 6.67
CA VAL A 303 -42.14 8.16 7.57
C VAL A 303 -40.83 7.92 6.85
N TRP A 304 -39.70 8.08 7.54
CA TRP A 304 -38.40 7.72 6.97
C TRP A 304 -38.37 6.24 6.58
N ALA A 305 -38.01 5.98 5.33
CA ALA A 305 -37.81 4.64 4.80
C ALA A 305 -36.32 4.37 4.58
N VAL A 306 -35.49 4.65 5.59
CA VAL A 306 -34.05 4.38 5.58
C VAL A 306 -33.80 3.10 6.39
N PRO A 307 -33.12 2.07 5.83
CA PRO A 307 -32.36 2.05 4.58
C PRO A 307 -33.13 1.48 3.36
N SER A 308 -34.46 1.44 3.39
CA SER A 308 -35.30 0.75 2.40
C SER A 308 -35.60 1.53 1.11
N GLY A 309 -35.14 2.78 0.98
CA GLY A 309 -35.27 3.56 -0.24
C GLY A 309 -34.47 2.99 -1.42
N ARG A 310 -34.77 3.43 -2.65
CA ARG A 310 -34.17 2.90 -3.90
C ARG A 310 -32.64 2.79 -3.85
N TYR A 311 -31.98 3.81 -3.30
CA TYR A 311 -30.53 3.85 -3.08
C TYR A 311 -30.19 4.07 -1.60
N ARG A 312 -30.97 3.46 -0.68
CA ARG A 312 -31.01 3.67 0.78
C ARG A 312 -32.02 4.72 1.24
N GLY A 313 -31.93 5.93 0.71
CA GLY A 313 -32.72 7.07 1.17
C GLY A 313 -34.14 7.06 0.63
N GLY A 314 -35.13 7.32 1.48
CA GLY A 314 -36.52 7.37 1.04
C GLY A 314 -37.51 7.76 2.13
N LEU A 315 -38.74 7.98 1.71
CA LEU A 315 -39.91 8.20 2.56
C LEU A 315 -40.99 7.18 2.24
N TYR A 316 -41.71 6.71 3.24
CA TYR A 316 -42.96 5.98 3.10
C TYR A 316 -44.14 6.91 3.34
N LEU A 317 -45.01 7.04 2.36
CA LEU A 317 -46.24 7.82 2.41
C LEU A 317 -47.38 6.89 2.84
N THR A 318 -47.87 7.06 4.07
CA THR A 318 -48.78 6.08 4.71
C THR A 318 -50.18 6.06 4.11
N GLY A 319 -50.64 7.18 3.55
CA GLY A 319 -52.00 7.35 3.04
C GLY A 319 -53.08 7.32 4.11
N ASN A 320 -52.73 7.57 5.37
CA ASN A 320 -53.70 7.71 6.47
C ASN A 320 -54.01 9.20 6.69
N GLY A 321 -55.29 9.53 6.88
CA GLY A 321 -55.76 10.91 7.10
C GLY A 321 -55.95 11.73 5.81
N CYS A 322 -56.27 13.02 5.95
CA CYS A 322 -56.48 13.94 4.82
C CYS A 322 -55.19 14.51 4.21
N ARG A 323 -54.03 14.09 4.75
CA ARG A 323 -52.72 14.72 4.55
C ARG A 323 -51.62 13.68 4.72
N ASN A 324 -50.78 13.40 3.71
CA ASN A 324 -49.62 12.50 3.88
C ASN A 324 -48.34 13.21 4.37
N GLY A 325 -48.21 14.50 4.12
CA GLY A 325 -47.06 15.27 4.54
C GLY A 325 -46.97 16.55 3.73
N TRP A 326 -46.32 17.57 4.28
CA TRP A 326 -45.98 18.80 3.56
C TRP A 326 -44.53 18.63 3.12
N ILE A 327 -44.17 19.18 1.96
CA ILE A 327 -42.80 19.62 1.73
C ILE A 327 -42.88 21.14 1.65
N SER A 328 -42.91 21.79 2.81
CA SER A 328 -42.70 23.24 2.87
C SER A 328 -41.19 23.45 2.87
N PRO A 329 -40.62 24.18 1.89
CA PRO A 329 -41.06 25.53 1.63
C PRO A 329 -41.49 25.86 0.19
N ASN A 330 -41.91 27.13 0.06
CA ASN A 330 -42.12 27.91 -1.16
C ASN A 330 -40.85 28.06 -2.05
N THR A 331 -39.96 27.06 -2.06
CA THR A 331 -38.61 27.14 -2.65
C THR A 331 -38.54 26.68 -4.08
N VAL A 332 -39.50 25.87 -4.55
CA VAL A 332 -39.57 25.52 -5.97
C VAL A 332 -39.96 26.78 -6.74
N PRO A 333 -39.04 27.39 -7.52
CA PRO A 333 -39.32 28.63 -8.22
C PRO A 333 -40.42 28.40 -9.27
N ASN A 334 -41.12 29.48 -9.63
CA ASN A 334 -41.96 29.44 -10.82
C ASN A 334 -41.05 29.25 -12.03
N VAL A 335 -41.20 28.12 -12.71
CA VAL A 335 -40.38 27.76 -13.87
C VAL A 335 -41.24 27.79 -15.13
N ALA A 336 -40.68 28.29 -16.24
CA ALA A 336 -41.39 28.32 -17.52
C ALA A 336 -41.50 26.89 -18.07
N SER A 337 -40.37 26.21 -18.22
CA SER A 337 -40.28 24.78 -18.51
C SER A 337 -39.97 24.00 -17.24
N ILE A 338 -40.39 22.74 -17.16
CA ILE A 338 -40.15 21.93 -15.96
C ILE A 338 -39.77 20.50 -16.30
N THR A 339 -38.91 19.92 -15.48
CA THR A 339 -38.75 18.48 -15.31
C THR A 339 -39.01 18.12 -13.85
N ILE A 340 -39.86 17.13 -13.60
CA ILE A 340 -40.02 16.50 -12.29
C ILE A 340 -39.63 15.03 -12.44
N GLU A 341 -38.77 14.54 -11.57
CA GLU A 341 -38.39 13.13 -11.57
C GLU A 341 -38.24 12.56 -10.16
N ILE A 342 -38.66 11.32 -9.98
CA ILE A 342 -38.71 10.68 -8.66
C ILE A 342 -38.78 9.15 -8.81
N TRP A 343 -38.17 8.43 -7.87
CA TRP A 343 -38.41 7.00 -7.71
C TRP A 343 -39.63 6.75 -6.83
N VAL A 344 -40.49 5.82 -7.24
CA VAL A 344 -41.69 5.42 -6.50
C VAL A 344 -41.80 3.91 -6.36
N TYR A 345 -42.39 3.45 -5.27
CA TYR A 345 -42.82 2.07 -5.05
C TYR A 345 -44.27 2.11 -4.54
N PRO A 346 -45.28 2.01 -5.44
CA PRO A 346 -46.68 2.05 -5.04
C PRO A 346 -47.05 0.81 -4.22
N THR A 347 -47.70 1.00 -3.06
CA THR A 347 -48.23 -0.11 -2.24
C THR A 347 -49.75 -0.26 -2.33
N LEU A 348 -50.42 0.67 -3.02
CA LEU A 348 -51.86 0.62 -3.26
C LEU A 348 -52.19 1.06 -4.69
N VAL A 349 -52.86 0.17 -5.44
CA VAL A 349 -53.37 0.42 -6.79
C VAL A 349 -54.78 -0.15 -6.84
N ASP A 350 -55.79 0.71 -6.67
CA ASP A 350 -57.16 0.32 -6.30
C ASP A 350 -58.26 0.88 -7.22
N GLY A 351 -57.89 1.40 -8.39
CA GLY A 351 -58.83 2.01 -9.33
C GLY A 351 -59.39 3.35 -8.82
N GLN A 352 -58.76 3.95 -7.82
CA GLN A 352 -59.07 5.31 -7.37
C GLN A 352 -57.98 6.27 -7.82
N GLU A 353 -58.37 7.54 -7.93
CA GLU A 353 -57.39 8.60 -8.13
C GLU A 353 -56.56 8.81 -6.86
N ARG A 354 -55.22 8.80 -7.02
CA ARG A 354 -54.26 8.94 -5.94
C ARG A 354 -53.23 10.02 -6.26
N TRP A 355 -53.18 11.08 -5.45
CA TRP A 355 -52.24 12.19 -5.60
C TRP A 355 -50.86 11.80 -5.06
N LEU A 356 -49.85 11.77 -5.93
CA LEU A 356 -48.47 11.53 -5.54
C LEU A 356 -47.78 12.84 -5.15
N LEU A 357 -47.78 13.82 -6.06
CA LEU A 357 -47.15 15.11 -5.82
C LEU A 357 -47.79 16.24 -6.63
N GLY A 358 -47.55 17.48 -6.23
CA GLY A 358 -47.88 18.66 -7.02
C GLY A 358 -47.62 19.96 -6.28
N LYS A 359 -47.82 21.09 -6.95
CA LYS A 359 -47.70 22.44 -6.38
C LYS A 359 -48.93 23.26 -6.72
N GLY A 360 -49.52 23.92 -5.72
CA GLY A 360 -50.73 24.73 -5.86
C GLY A 360 -51.91 24.20 -5.04
N ASN A 361 -53.12 24.60 -5.39
CA ASN A 361 -54.36 24.09 -4.76
C ASN A 361 -55.49 23.99 -5.80
N GLU A 362 -56.56 23.26 -5.50
CA GLU A 362 -57.67 23.15 -6.45
C GLU A 362 -58.50 24.45 -6.57
N ALA A 363 -58.51 25.28 -5.51
CA ALA A 363 -59.28 26.51 -5.44
C ALA A 363 -58.67 27.68 -6.24
N ASP A 364 -57.35 27.84 -6.22
CA ASP A 364 -56.60 28.90 -6.92
C ASP A 364 -55.65 28.33 -7.99
N HIS A 365 -55.98 27.13 -8.49
CA HIS A 365 -55.27 26.35 -9.51
C HIS A 365 -53.93 25.74 -9.06
N TYR A 366 -53.71 24.47 -9.43
CA TYR A 366 -52.40 23.85 -9.30
C TYR A 366 -51.50 24.29 -10.45
N GLN A 367 -50.20 24.47 -10.21
CA GLN A 367 -49.22 24.74 -11.25
C GLN A 367 -48.91 23.46 -12.04
N TYR A 368 -48.64 22.38 -11.32
CA TYR A 368 -48.44 21.04 -11.86
C TYR A 368 -48.81 19.97 -10.85
N ALA A 369 -49.14 18.77 -11.34
CA ALA A 369 -49.46 17.60 -10.54
C ALA A 369 -49.06 16.30 -11.25
N LEU A 370 -48.66 15.29 -10.47
CA LEU A 370 -48.49 13.92 -10.92
C LEU A 370 -49.34 13.00 -10.04
N ILE A 371 -50.22 12.24 -10.67
CA ILE A 371 -51.21 11.40 -9.98
C ILE A 371 -51.28 10.01 -10.63
N GLN A 372 -51.78 9.04 -9.87
CA GLN A 372 -52.42 7.85 -10.42
C GLN A 372 -53.90 8.16 -10.61
N ASN A 373 -54.47 7.83 -11.77
CA ASN A 373 -55.90 8.03 -12.03
C ASN A 373 -56.75 6.79 -11.69
N ALA A 374 -58.07 6.92 -11.79
CA ALA A 374 -59.01 5.82 -11.54
C ALA A 374 -58.86 4.63 -12.51
N GLY A 375 -58.15 4.81 -13.63
CA GLY A 375 -57.76 3.74 -14.54
C GLY A 375 -56.45 3.02 -14.16
N ASN A 376 -55.88 3.33 -12.99
CA ASN A 376 -54.56 2.86 -12.54
C ASN A 376 -53.42 3.24 -13.51
N ARG A 377 -53.50 4.42 -14.12
CA ARG A 377 -52.47 4.98 -15.00
C ARG A 377 -51.89 6.27 -14.45
N TRP A 378 -50.64 6.56 -14.80
CA TRP A 378 -50.01 7.84 -14.49
C TRP A 378 -50.67 8.96 -15.30
N GLN A 379 -51.01 10.04 -14.62
CA GLN A 379 -51.66 11.21 -15.20
C GLN A 379 -50.95 12.47 -14.72
N VAL A 380 -50.76 13.42 -15.63
CA VAL A 380 -50.10 14.70 -15.37
C VAL A 380 -51.10 15.84 -15.52
N GLY A 381 -51.09 16.74 -14.54
CA GLY A 381 -51.81 18.01 -14.60
C GLY A 381 -50.84 19.17 -14.77
N ILE A 382 -51.14 20.12 -15.65
CA ILE A 382 -50.49 21.44 -15.69
C ILE A 382 -51.51 22.56 -15.95
N THR A 383 -51.21 23.77 -15.48
CA THR A 383 -52.07 24.95 -15.70
C THR A 383 -51.27 26.08 -16.32
N ASP A 384 -51.87 26.77 -17.29
CA ASP A 384 -51.27 27.93 -17.93
C ASP A 384 -51.32 29.20 -17.04
N ASN A 385 -50.40 30.14 -17.24
CA ASN A 385 -50.36 31.40 -16.47
C ASN A 385 -51.21 32.55 -17.03
N GLN A 386 -51.89 32.38 -18.16
CA GLN A 386 -52.62 33.45 -18.85
C GLN A 386 -54.15 33.28 -18.74
N SER A 387 -54.66 32.14 -19.20
CA SER A 387 -56.07 31.74 -19.18
C SER A 387 -56.42 30.85 -17.97
N TYR A 388 -55.43 30.38 -17.21
CA TYR A 388 -55.60 29.41 -16.12
C TYR A 388 -56.31 28.11 -16.55
N TRP A 389 -56.17 27.75 -17.84
CA TRP A 389 -56.69 26.51 -18.40
C TRP A 389 -55.90 25.33 -17.86
N ARG A 390 -56.64 24.32 -17.38
CA ARG A 390 -56.07 23.10 -16.78
C ARG A 390 -55.99 22.01 -17.83
N THR A 391 -54.80 21.46 -18.03
CA THR A 391 -54.58 20.31 -18.91
C THR A 391 -54.33 19.08 -18.06
N TRP A 392 -55.20 18.09 -18.18
CA TRP A 392 -55.04 16.76 -17.59
C TRP A 392 -54.72 15.75 -18.68
N TRP A 393 -53.51 15.22 -18.66
CA TRP A 393 -53.04 14.26 -19.63
C TRP A 393 -52.86 12.88 -19.01
N ASP A 394 -53.72 11.94 -19.39
CA ASP A 394 -53.52 10.51 -19.12
C ASP A 394 -52.42 9.98 -20.05
N THR A 395 -51.31 9.54 -19.46
CA THR A 395 -50.12 9.11 -20.21
C THR A 395 -50.33 7.75 -20.90
N GLY A 396 -51.37 7.00 -20.54
CA GLY A 396 -51.56 5.62 -20.97
C GLY A 396 -50.66 4.61 -20.24
N VAL A 397 -49.72 5.07 -19.40
CA VAL A 397 -48.74 4.21 -18.72
C VAL A 397 -49.32 3.69 -17.40
N ALA A 398 -49.38 2.36 -17.24
CA ALA A 398 -49.90 1.71 -16.04
C ALA A 398 -49.01 1.94 -14.81
N VAL A 399 -49.64 2.01 -13.63
CA VAL A 399 -48.96 2.02 -12.34
C VAL A 399 -48.61 0.60 -11.93
N ALA A 400 -47.32 0.30 -11.78
CA ALA A 400 -46.85 -1.00 -11.32
C ALA A 400 -46.87 -1.05 -9.78
N PRO A 401 -47.71 -1.89 -9.14
CA PRO A 401 -47.68 -2.06 -7.70
C PRO A 401 -46.44 -2.85 -7.27
N ASN A 402 -45.96 -2.58 -6.06
CA ASN A 402 -44.92 -3.36 -5.39
C ASN A 402 -43.60 -3.49 -6.17
N ALA A 403 -43.23 -2.46 -6.94
CA ALA A 403 -41.97 -2.42 -7.66
C ALA A 403 -41.43 -0.98 -7.72
N TRP A 404 -40.12 -0.81 -7.55
CA TRP A 404 -39.48 0.48 -7.76
C TRP A 404 -39.54 0.85 -9.24
N SER A 405 -40.10 2.02 -9.52
CA SER A 405 -40.12 2.63 -10.84
C SER A 405 -39.64 4.08 -10.75
N HIS A 406 -38.85 4.51 -11.71
CA HIS A 406 -38.52 5.93 -11.87
C HIS A 406 -39.53 6.58 -12.80
N LEU A 407 -40.09 7.70 -12.36
CA LEU A 407 -40.98 8.52 -13.17
C LEU A 407 -40.24 9.81 -13.51
N ALA A 408 -40.35 10.27 -14.75
CA ALA A 408 -40.04 11.64 -15.09
C ALA A 408 -41.08 12.26 -16.02
N PHE A 409 -41.43 13.51 -15.76
CA PHE A 409 -42.33 14.30 -16.58
C PHE A 409 -41.63 15.60 -17.00
N THR A 410 -41.81 16.01 -18.26
CA THR A 410 -41.31 17.29 -18.75
C THR A 410 -42.39 18.10 -19.46
N TYR A 411 -42.37 19.42 -19.27
CA TYR A 411 -43.11 20.40 -20.07
C TYR A 411 -42.15 21.45 -20.65
N ASP A 412 -42.27 21.67 -21.96
CA ASP A 412 -41.54 22.68 -22.72
C ASP A 412 -42.43 23.91 -22.96
N SER A 413 -42.12 25.03 -22.30
CA SER A 413 -42.89 26.27 -22.46
C SER A 413 -42.82 26.87 -23.86
N ALA A 414 -41.79 26.58 -24.64
CA ALA A 414 -41.65 27.15 -25.99
C ALA A 414 -42.59 26.47 -26.99
N THR A 415 -42.88 25.18 -26.79
CA THR A 415 -43.63 24.36 -27.76
C THR A 415 -44.94 23.79 -27.21
N GLY A 416 -45.16 23.82 -25.90
CA GLY A 416 -46.27 23.15 -25.25
C GLY A 416 -46.10 21.64 -25.08
N ASN A 417 -44.92 21.09 -25.43
CA ASN A 417 -44.72 19.65 -25.49
C ASN A 417 -44.63 19.02 -24.10
N LEU A 418 -45.35 17.92 -23.92
CA LEU A 418 -45.36 17.08 -22.72
C LEU A 418 -44.67 15.75 -23.04
N ARG A 419 -43.82 15.28 -22.14
CA ARG A 419 -43.20 13.94 -22.23
C ARG A 419 -43.24 13.24 -20.88
N PHE A 420 -43.48 11.95 -20.92
CA PHE A 420 -43.47 11.08 -19.74
C PHE A 420 -42.50 9.91 -19.96
N TYR A 421 -41.60 9.73 -19.00
CA TYR A 421 -40.59 8.69 -18.99
C TYR A 421 -40.84 7.75 -17.82
N LEU A 422 -40.67 6.45 -18.08
CA LEU A 422 -40.69 5.39 -17.07
C LEU A 422 -39.36 4.66 -17.13
N ASN A 423 -38.67 4.53 -15.99
CA ASN A 423 -37.36 3.86 -15.91
C ASN A 423 -36.36 4.37 -16.95
N GLY A 424 -36.35 5.69 -17.14
CA GLY A 424 -35.48 6.38 -18.09
C GLY A 424 -35.77 6.16 -19.58
N VAL A 425 -36.93 5.58 -19.93
CA VAL A 425 -37.40 5.39 -21.31
C VAL A 425 -38.60 6.28 -21.58
N LEU A 426 -38.63 6.97 -22.72
CA LEU A 426 -39.78 7.78 -23.15
C LEU A 426 -40.96 6.86 -23.48
N MET A 427 -42.03 6.94 -22.69
CA MET A 427 -43.20 6.06 -22.83
C MET A 427 -44.38 6.76 -23.50
N ALA A 428 -44.52 8.07 -23.28
CA ALA A 428 -45.63 8.84 -23.83
C ALA A 428 -45.22 10.28 -24.13
N ALA A 429 -45.88 10.88 -25.12
CA ALA A 429 -45.75 12.29 -25.46
C ALA A 429 -47.13 12.87 -25.82
N SER A 430 -47.32 14.16 -25.56
CA SER A 430 -48.53 14.90 -25.90
C SER A 430 -48.20 16.39 -26.07
N ASN A 431 -49.20 17.21 -26.32
CA ASN A 431 -49.09 18.66 -26.30
C ASN A 431 -50.14 19.23 -25.34
N ALA A 432 -49.78 20.27 -24.60
CA ALA A 432 -50.65 20.92 -23.64
C ALA A 432 -51.85 21.63 -24.30
N GLY A 433 -51.79 21.86 -25.61
CA GLY A 433 -52.74 22.71 -26.35
C GLY A 433 -52.43 24.20 -26.22
N TRP A 434 -51.33 24.54 -25.55
CA TRP A 434 -50.84 25.90 -25.33
C TRP A 434 -49.33 25.89 -25.09
N SER A 435 -48.70 27.04 -25.30
CA SER A 435 -47.28 27.30 -25.02
C SER A 435 -47.17 28.53 -24.13
N GLY A 436 -46.17 28.56 -23.25
CA GLY A 436 -45.93 29.65 -22.32
C GLY A 436 -45.63 29.16 -20.92
N SER A 437 -45.48 30.10 -19.98
CA SER A 437 -45.18 29.78 -18.59
C SER A 437 -46.34 29.09 -17.87
N LEU A 438 -46.00 28.18 -16.96
CA LEU A 438 -46.96 27.58 -16.02
C LEU A 438 -47.51 28.61 -15.04
N ALA A 439 -48.75 28.41 -14.59
CA ALA A 439 -49.43 29.26 -13.61
C ALA A 439 -48.58 29.51 -12.37
N MET A 440 -48.49 30.76 -11.92
CA MET A 440 -47.75 31.07 -10.69
C MET A 440 -48.59 30.75 -9.46
N THR A 441 -47.95 30.19 -8.43
CA THR A 441 -48.62 29.90 -7.17
C THR A 441 -47.69 30.02 -5.97
N ASN A 442 -48.21 30.64 -4.90
CA ASN A 442 -47.52 30.78 -3.61
C ASN A 442 -47.82 29.63 -2.65
N TYR A 443 -48.58 28.62 -3.09
CA TYR A 443 -48.81 27.39 -2.32
C TYR A 443 -47.59 26.48 -2.36
N ALA A 444 -47.43 25.69 -1.30
CA ALA A 444 -46.34 24.74 -1.16
C ALA A 444 -46.37 23.62 -2.20
N PHE A 445 -45.22 22.99 -2.42
CA PHE A 445 -45.13 21.69 -3.07
C PHE A 445 -45.53 20.62 -2.06
N LEU A 446 -46.40 19.69 -2.45
CA LEU A 446 -46.93 18.66 -1.56
C LEU A 446 -46.61 17.28 -2.12
N PHE A 447 -46.28 16.36 -1.20
CA PHE A 447 -46.43 14.93 -1.43
C PHE A 447 -47.82 14.52 -0.93
N GLY A 448 -48.69 14.12 -1.84
CA GLY A 448 -50.10 13.90 -1.54
C GLY A 448 -51.01 15.11 -1.76
N ASN A 449 -52.25 14.95 -1.31
CA ASN A 449 -53.44 15.79 -1.58
C ASN A 449 -53.18 17.31 -1.68
N LEU A 450 -53.67 17.94 -2.76
CA LEU A 450 -53.63 19.39 -3.05
C LEU A 450 -54.94 20.15 -2.71
N TYR A 451 -55.92 19.51 -2.05
CA TYR A 451 -57.16 20.17 -1.64
C TYR A 451 -56.97 21.17 -0.50
N ASN A 452 -57.79 22.23 -0.51
CA ASN A 452 -57.85 23.27 0.51
C ASN A 452 -58.14 22.66 1.90
N LEU A 453 -57.33 23.03 2.90
CA LEU A 453 -57.51 22.70 4.33
C LEU A 453 -58.89 22.98 4.89
N ASN A 454 -59.53 24.01 4.34
CA ASN A 454 -60.79 24.53 4.82
C ASN A 454 -61.98 24.00 4.02
N HIS A 455 -61.78 22.96 3.19
CA HIS A 455 -62.85 22.37 2.39
C HIS A 455 -63.61 21.30 3.21
N PRO A 456 -64.93 21.42 3.42
CA PRO A 456 -65.69 20.60 4.38
C PRO A 456 -66.02 19.16 3.93
N TYR A 457 -65.32 18.61 2.93
CA TYR A 457 -65.65 17.30 2.34
C TYR A 457 -64.65 16.21 2.76
N PRO A 458 -65.01 15.28 3.68
CA PRO A 458 -64.14 14.19 4.16
C PRO A 458 -63.81 13.11 3.11
N GLU A 459 -64.51 13.11 1.98
CA GLU A 459 -64.37 12.12 0.90
C GLU A 459 -63.10 12.27 0.04
N THR A 460 -62.35 13.38 0.15
CA THR A 460 -61.07 13.56 -0.58
C THR A 460 -59.85 13.04 0.20
N CYS A 461 -60.03 12.73 1.48
CA CYS A 461 -58.96 12.24 2.36
C CYS A 461 -58.52 10.82 2.02
N ASN A 462 -59.30 10.08 1.24
CA ASN A 462 -58.94 8.77 0.75
C ASN A 462 -58.14 8.80 -0.57
N ARG A 463 -57.89 9.96 -1.19
CA ARG A 463 -57.22 10.11 -2.51
C ARG A 463 -55.71 10.28 -2.43
N ILE A 464 -55.07 9.90 -1.33
CA ILE A 464 -53.62 10.08 -1.20
C ILE A 464 -52.88 8.85 -1.68
N TRP A 465 -51.80 9.06 -2.42
CA TRP A 465 -50.92 7.99 -2.88
C TRP A 465 -50.20 7.32 -1.71
N ARG A 466 -50.10 5.98 -1.78
CA ARG A 466 -49.46 5.13 -0.77
C ARG A 466 -48.28 4.41 -1.38
N GLY A 467 -47.15 4.48 -0.69
CA GLY A 467 -45.94 3.81 -1.12
C GLY A 467 -44.67 4.53 -0.73
N TYR A 468 -43.54 4.06 -1.25
CA TYR A 468 -42.24 4.65 -0.99
C TYR A 468 -41.85 5.64 -2.08
N VAL A 469 -41.21 6.74 -1.72
CA VAL A 469 -40.59 7.68 -2.64
C VAL A 469 -39.11 7.86 -2.33
N SER A 470 -38.31 8.13 -3.35
CA SER A 470 -36.85 8.27 -3.24
C SER A 470 -36.31 9.21 -4.33
N ASN A 471 -35.27 9.97 -4.00
CA ASN A 471 -34.49 10.78 -4.94
C ASN A 471 -35.33 11.70 -5.85
N LEU A 472 -36.08 12.64 -5.25
CA LEU A 472 -36.85 13.66 -5.98
C LEU A 472 -35.90 14.74 -6.52
N ARG A 473 -36.01 15.05 -7.81
CA ARG A 473 -35.41 16.26 -8.41
C ARG A 473 -36.46 17.04 -9.20
N ILE A 474 -36.45 18.36 -9.06
CA ILE A 474 -37.23 19.27 -9.92
C ILE A 474 -36.25 20.24 -10.59
N SER A 475 -36.40 20.46 -11.89
CA SER A 475 -35.54 21.33 -12.69
C SER A 475 -36.34 22.30 -13.54
N GLY A 476 -35.80 23.51 -13.76
CA GLY A 476 -36.42 24.56 -14.59
C GLY A 476 -36.16 24.43 -16.09
N ILE A 477 -35.79 23.24 -16.56
CA ILE A 477 -35.48 22.92 -17.95
C ILE A 477 -36.14 21.61 -18.36
N VAL A 478 -36.21 21.33 -19.66
CA VAL A 478 -36.61 20.03 -20.22
C VAL A 478 -35.39 19.11 -20.24
N ARG A 479 -35.37 18.10 -19.37
CA ARG A 479 -34.33 17.05 -19.40
C ARG A 479 -34.74 15.90 -20.30
N THR A 480 -33.77 15.30 -20.97
CA THR A 480 -33.97 14.15 -21.85
C THR A 480 -33.12 12.94 -21.47
N ASP A 481 -32.11 13.14 -20.63
CA ASP A 481 -31.24 12.07 -20.14
C ASP A 481 -31.65 11.63 -18.72
N PHE A 482 -32.14 10.39 -18.66
CA PHE A 482 -32.46 9.65 -17.46
C PHE A 482 -31.81 8.26 -17.50
N SER A 483 -30.62 8.16 -18.13
CA SER A 483 -29.92 6.89 -18.35
C SER A 483 -29.68 6.10 -17.07
N TYR A 484 -29.37 6.77 -15.96
CA TYR A 484 -29.23 6.14 -14.64
C TYR A 484 -30.52 5.41 -14.19
N ALA A 485 -31.69 5.87 -14.61
CA ALA A 485 -32.97 5.29 -14.21
C ALA A 485 -33.33 4.00 -14.95
N LYS A 486 -32.53 3.60 -15.94
CA LYS A 486 -32.68 2.33 -16.66
C LYS A 486 -32.23 1.13 -15.83
N LEU A 487 -31.47 1.36 -14.76
CA LEU A 487 -31.03 0.32 -13.84
C LEU A 487 -32.03 0.14 -12.69
N SER A 488 -32.27 -1.11 -12.34
CA SER A 488 -33.13 -1.58 -11.26
C SER A 488 -32.29 -2.15 -10.10
N PRO A 489 -32.87 -2.37 -8.92
CA PRO A 489 -32.16 -3.02 -7.81
C PRO A 489 -31.50 -4.37 -8.15
N THR A 490 -32.03 -5.10 -9.14
CA THR A 490 -31.48 -6.39 -9.60
C THR A 490 -30.40 -6.26 -10.67
N THR A 491 -30.25 -5.07 -11.26
CA THR A 491 -29.25 -4.78 -12.31
C THR A 491 -28.21 -3.76 -11.88
N ASP A 492 -28.34 -3.20 -10.67
CA ASP A 492 -27.33 -2.35 -10.03
C ASP A 492 -25.94 -3.03 -10.05
N PRO A 493 -24.86 -2.26 -10.19
CA PRO A 493 -23.51 -2.79 -10.07
C PRO A 493 -23.25 -3.29 -8.65
N SER A 494 -22.52 -4.40 -8.56
CA SER A 494 -22.04 -4.93 -7.28
C SER A 494 -20.58 -4.53 -7.05
N SER A 495 -20.14 -4.60 -5.79
CA SER A 495 -18.73 -4.45 -5.44
C SER A 495 -18.22 -5.62 -4.62
N GLU A 496 -16.96 -5.95 -4.83
CA GLU A 496 -16.19 -6.93 -4.06
C GLU A 496 -14.90 -6.27 -3.59
N VAL A 497 -14.45 -6.58 -2.37
CA VAL A 497 -13.26 -5.98 -1.78
C VAL A 497 -12.22 -7.04 -1.48
N THR A 498 -10.96 -6.77 -1.83
CA THR A 498 -9.84 -7.68 -1.56
C THR A 498 -9.41 -7.65 -0.10
N GLY A 499 -8.45 -8.53 0.24
CA GLY A 499 -7.70 -8.43 1.49
C GLY A 499 -7.02 -7.08 1.66
N GLU A 500 -6.71 -6.76 2.92
CA GLU A 500 -5.95 -5.57 3.31
C GLU A 500 -4.51 -5.63 2.81
N GLN A 501 -4.04 -4.50 2.29
CA GLN A 501 -2.64 -4.28 1.95
C GLN A 501 -2.11 -3.12 2.78
N GLY A 502 -0.97 -3.33 3.44
CA GLY A 502 -0.20 -2.25 4.06
C GLY A 502 0.61 -1.47 3.04
N VAL A 503 0.94 -0.22 3.35
CA VAL A 503 1.85 0.63 2.55
C VAL A 503 3.27 0.07 2.47
N TYR A 504 3.65 -0.75 3.45
CA TYR A 504 4.84 -1.59 3.46
C TYR A 504 4.45 -3.00 3.96
N VAL A 505 5.27 -3.98 3.60
CA VAL A 505 5.10 -5.37 4.07
C VAL A 505 6.13 -5.74 5.12
N VAL A 506 7.20 -4.98 5.31
CA VAL A 506 8.26 -5.33 6.26
C VAL A 506 8.74 -4.10 7.02
N GLU A 507 9.00 -4.25 8.31
CA GLU A 507 9.61 -3.20 9.12
C GLU A 507 10.49 -3.78 10.22
N GLN A 508 11.43 -2.96 10.68
CA GLN A 508 12.21 -3.28 11.88
C GLN A 508 11.35 -3.10 13.13
N VAL A 509 11.59 -3.95 14.13
CA VAL A 509 11.07 -3.73 15.48
C VAL A 509 12.00 -2.74 16.18
N GLU A 510 11.51 -1.52 16.38
CA GLU A 510 12.26 -0.36 16.89
C GLU A 510 12.48 -0.45 18.42
N SER A 511 13.13 -1.53 18.86
CA SER A 511 13.48 -1.78 20.26
C SER A 511 14.82 -2.48 20.37
N ALA A 512 15.63 -2.14 21.36
CA ALA A 512 16.91 -2.80 21.59
C ALA A 512 16.76 -4.34 21.69
N PRO A 513 17.64 -5.13 21.06
CA PRO A 513 18.90 -4.72 20.40
C PRO A 513 18.76 -4.38 18.90
N TYR A 514 17.55 -4.09 18.39
CA TYR A 514 17.26 -3.71 16.99
C TYR A 514 17.55 -4.78 15.94
N ASP A 515 17.69 -6.04 16.36
CA ASP A 515 17.99 -7.19 15.50
C ASP A 515 16.74 -7.96 15.04
N ARG A 516 15.55 -7.45 15.37
CA ARG A 516 14.26 -8.04 14.99
C ARG A 516 13.56 -7.18 13.94
N ALA A 517 12.85 -7.86 13.04
CA ALA A 517 11.93 -7.26 12.09
C ALA A 517 10.65 -8.10 12.03
N ARG A 518 9.59 -7.53 11.47
CA ARG A 518 8.35 -8.25 11.18
C ARG A 518 7.99 -8.13 9.71
N LEU A 519 7.47 -9.21 9.14
CA LEU A 519 7.01 -9.31 7.75
C LEU A 519 5.51 -9.63 7.75
N ASN A 520 4.73 -8.84 7.03
CA ASN A 520 3.37 -9.14 6.63
C ASN A 520 3.41 -10.15 5.48
N LEU A 521 2.87 -11.34 5.70
CA LEU A 521 3.05 -12.45 4.77
C LEU A 521 2.28 -12.21 3.46
N PRO A 522 2.97 -12.18 2.30
CA PRO A 522 2.33 -11.96 1.01
C PRO A 522 1.53 -13.17 0.53
N GLU A 523 1.81 -14.36 1.05
CA GLU A 523 1.19 -15.64 0.70
C GLU A 523 1.21 -16.60 1.90
N PRO A 524 0.24 -17.54 2.00
CA PRO A 524 0.20 -18.49 3.11
C PRO A 524 1.25 -19.60 2.95
N GLY A 525 1.58 -20.28 4.04
CA GLY A 525 2.49 -21.43 4.07
C GLY A 525 3.87 -21.10 4.66
N SER A 526 4.85 -21.98 4.37
CA SER A 526 6.23 -21.86 4.85
C SER A 526 7.16 -21.47 3.70
N HIS A 527 7.80 -20.31 3.81
CA HIS A 527 8.61 -19.72 2.74
C HIS A 527 9.89 -19.11 3.31
N THR A 528 10.95 -19.08 2.49
CA THR A 528 12.13 -18.26 2.78
C THR A 528 12.13 -17.02 1.89
N TYR A 529 12.09 -15.85 2.50
CA TYR A 529 12.15 -14.57 1.80
C TYR A 529 13.54 -13.97 1.92
N GLN A 530 14.04 -13.37 0.84
CA GLN A 530 15.27 -12.59 0.87
C GLN A 530 14.92 -11.16 1.25
N VAL A 531 15.15 -10.81 2.52
CA VAL A 531 14.89 -9.47 3.02
C VAL A 531 16.15 -8.63 2.83
N GLN A 532 16.12 -7.73 1.86
CA GLN A 532 17.18 -6.77 1.64
C GLN A 532 17.09 -5.65 2.66
N TYR A 533 18.19 -5.36 3.36
CA TYR A 533 18.30 -4.23 4.28
C TYR A 533 19.08 -3.07 3.66
N GLY A 534 18.94 -1.90 4.27
CA GLY A 534 19.74 -0.74 3.97
C GLY A 534 20.01 0.11 5.19
N ARG A 535 21.13 0.84 5.15
CA ARG A 535 21.46 1.87 6.14
C ARG A 535 20.61 3.10 5.88
N LYS A 536 19.75 3.43 6.84
CA LYS A 536 18.96 4.66 6.79
C LYS A 536 19.73 5.81 7.41
N LEU A 537 19.84 6.88 6.65
CA LEU A 537 20.46 8.13 7.05
C LEU A 537 19.47 9.27 6.78
N ASN A 538 19.34 10.18 7.72
CA ASN A 538 18.37 11.29 7.68
C ASN A 538 19.10 12.62 7.91
N TRP A 539 18.82 13.60 7.07
CA TRP A 539 19.39 14.94 7.13
C TRP A 539 18.30 15.97 7.40
N GLY A 540 18.54 16.86 8.36
CA GLY A 540 17.76 18.09 8.55
C GLY A 540 18.25 19.27 7.69
N GLY A 541 19.39 19.12 7.02
CA GLY A 541 20.07 20.14 6.23
C GLY A 541 21.41 19.61 5.70
N ALA A 542 22.19 20.46 5.03
CA ALA A 542 23.48 20.08 4.43
C ALA A 542 24.45 19.52 5.49
N ALA A 543 24.83 18.24 5.40
CA ALA A 543 25.78 17.65 6.36
C ALA A 543 26.44 16.36 5.87
N ASN A 544 27.58 16.03 6.47
CA ASN A 544 28.19 14.70 6.40
C ASN A 544 27.65 13.82 7.54
N GLN A 545 27.41 12.55 7.26
CA GLN A 545 27.19 11.50 8.25
C GLN A 545 28.11 10.32 7.95
N VAL A 546 28.60 9.64 8.99
CA VAL A 546 29.43 8.44 8.83
C VAL A 546 28.63 7.25 9.36
N THR A 547 28.59 6.16 8.59
CA THR A 547 28.04 4.87 8.98
C THR A 547 29.02 3.75 8.60
N SER A 548 28.72 2.51 8.95
CA SER A 548 29.60 1.37 8.66
C SER A 548 28.89 0.32 7.80
N LEU A 549 29.57 -0.19 6.78
CA LEU A 549 29.13 -1.34 5.99
C LEU A 549 29.97 -2.56 6.35
N ARG A 550 29.32 -3.61 6.86
CA ARG A 550 29.99 -4.89 7.10
C ARG A 550 30.13 -5.64 5.79
N VAL A 551 31.37 -5.97 5.43
CA VAL A 551 31.71 -6.71 4.22
C VAL A 551 32.50 -7.97 4.56
N PRO A 552 32.38 -9.05 3.77
CA PRO A 552 33.23 -10.22 3.94
C PRO A 552 34.72 -9.87 3.82
N ALA A 553 35.57 -10.58 4.56
CA ALA A 553 37.00 -10.39 4.43
C ALA A 553 37.51 -10.98 3.11
N GLY A 554 38.17 -10.18 2.28
CA GLY A 554 38.73 -10.62 1.01
C GLY A 554 38.93 -9.48 0.01
N LEU A 555 39.62 -9.81 -1.08
CA LEU A 555 39.75 -8.93 -2.24
C LEU A 555 38.51 -9.10 -3.13
N PHE A 556 38.02 -8.02 -3.74
CA PHE A 556 36.86 -8.01 -4.62
C PHE A 556 37.20 -7.59 -6.04
N THR A 557 36.55 -8.22 -7.04
CA THR A 557 36.58 -7.75 -8.44
C THR A 557 35.49 -6.72 -8.70
N SER A 558 34.35 -6.85 -8.00
CA SER A 558 33.22 -5.95 -8.09
C SER A 558 32.63 -5.69 -6.72
N ALA A 559 32.29 -4.43 -6.45
CA ALA A 559 31.47 -4.02 -5.33
C ALA A 559 30.56 -2.88 -5.79
N THR A 560 29.24 -3.07 -5.75
CA THR A 560 28.26 -2.03 -6.11
C THR A 560 27.26 -1.85 -4.99
N LEU A 561 26.78 -0.62 -4.83
CA LEU A 561 25.82 -0.22 -3.80
C LEU A 561 24.70 0.61 -4.43
N GLN A 562 23.51 0.56 -3.85
CA GLN A 562 22.41 1.44 -4.24
C GLN A 562 22.15 2.52 -3.19
N ALA A 563 21.79 3.71 -3.66
CA ALA A 563 21.25 4.80 -2.84
C ALA A 563 19.81 5.06 -3.27
N LEU A 564 18.89 4.81 -2.34
CA LEU A 564 17.46 5.13 -2.47
C LEU A 564 17.22 6.46 -1.78
N VAL A 565 16.81 7.48 -2.53
CA VAL A 565 16.74 8.86 -2.05
C VAL A 565 15.30 9.36 -2.01
N SER A 566 14.85 9.86 -0.86
CA SER A 566 13.47 10.32 -0.65
C SER A 566 13.38 11.50 0.30
N GLY A 567 12.24 12.19 0.32
CA GLY A 567 12.00 13.33 1.21
C GLY A 567 12.78 14.59 0.81
N LEU A 568 13.19 14.70 -0.46
CA LEU A 568 13.89 15.88 -0.95
C LEU A 568 12.91 16.99 -1.35
N PRO A 569 13.18 18.26 -1.01
CA PRO A 569 12.38 19.40 -1.49
C PRO A 569 12.62 19.71 -2.98
N SER A 570 13.81 19.35 -3.50
CA SER A 570 14.23 19.47 -4.90
C SER A 570 15.51 18.64 -5.11
N ASN A 571 15.97 18.49 -6.36
CA ASN A 571 17.18 17.72 -6.67
C ASN A 571 18.38 18.14 -5.81
N ALA A 572 19.12 17.17 -5.27
CA ALA A 572 20.19 17.37 -4.30
C ALA A 572 21.54 16.88 -4.84
N TRP A 573 22.64 17.41 -4.28
CA TRP A 573 23.97 16.85 -4.48
C TRP A 573 24.23 15.77 -3.42
N PHE A 574 24.62 14.59 -3.88
CA PHE A 574 24.96 13.43 -3.06
C PHE A 574 26.42 13.04 -3.27
N ALA A 575 27.09 12.65 -2.20
CA ALA A 575 28.42 12.04 -2.28
C ALA A 575 28.61 10.94 -1.22
N LEU A 576 29.45 9.96 -1.55
CA LEU A 576 29.78 8.80 -0.74
C LEU A 576 31.29 8.56 -0.82
N ASP A 577 31.91 8.35 0.34
CA ASP A 577 33.35 8.13 0.51
C ASP A 577 33.56 6.83 1.32
N VAL A 578 33.91 5.76 0.61
CA VAL A 578 34.20 4.44 1.18
C VAL A 578 35.57 4.47 1.85
N GLY A 579 35.62 4.04 3.11
CA GLY A 579 36.80 4.11 3.95
C GLY A 579 36.97 5.44 4.67
N ASN A 580 36.08 6.42 4.44
CA ASN A 580 36.14 7.77 5.01
C ASN A 580 37.53 8.41 4.83
N THR A 581 38.01 8.38 3.59
CA THR A 581 39.37 8.78 3.19
C THR A 581 39.52 10.27 2.95
N GLY A 582 38.41 11.02 2.87
CA GLY A 582 38.36 12.41 2.45
C GLY A 582 38.17 12.60 0.94
N SER A 583 38.06 11.51 0.17
CA SER A 583 37.83 11.53 -1.27
C SER A 583 36.54 10.77 -1.62
N ASP A 584 35.67 11.40 -2.41
CA ASP A 584 34.39 10.79 -2.76
C ASP A 584 34.60 9.64 -3.76
N SER A 585 34.19 8.43 -3.37
CA SER A 585 34.18 7.23 -4.20
C SER A 585 33.02 7.21 -5.21
N TRP A 586 31.94 7.93 -4.89
CA TRP A 586 30.76 8.07 -5.73
C TRP A 586 30.05 9.37 -5.41
N ASN A 587 29.70 10.17 -6.41
CA ASN A 587 28.92 11.40 -6.24
C ASN A 587 28.05 11.70 -7.46
N GLY A 588 27.12 12.63 -7.31
CA GLY A 588 26.27 13.12 -8.39
C GLY A 588 24.99 13.79 -7.91
N THR A 589 24.18 14.26 -8.86
CA THR A 589 22.85 14.82 -8.59
C THR A 589 21.82 13.72 -8.44
N VAL A 590 21.01 13.80 -7.39
CA VAL A 590 19.93 12.86 -7.08
C VAL A 590 18.58 13.58 -6.94
N GLY A 591 17.49 12.90 -7.28
CA GLY A 591 16.12 13.39 -7.23
C GLY A 591 15.27 12.64 -6.20
N ASN A 592 14.13 13.23 -5.84
CA ASN A 592 13.19 12.62 -4.89
C ASN A 592 12.57 11.36 -5.49
N GLY A 593 12.60 10.24 -4.76
CA GLY A 593 12.10 8.94 -5.24
C GLY A 593 13.04 8.23 -6.22
N GLY A 594 14.29 8.67 -6.33
CA GLY A 594 15.26 8.06 -7.24
C GLY A 594 15.99 6.84 -6.62
N GLU A 595 16.18 5.80 -7.43
CA GLU A 595 17.07 4.67 -7.16
C GLU A 595 18.36 4.82 -7.99
N TYR A 596 19.51 4.96 -7.33
CA TYR A 596 20.79 5.14 -7.99
C TYR A 596 21.74 3.99 -7.68
N THR A 597 22.38 3.41 -8.69
CA THR A 597 23.40 2.36 -8.52
C THR A 597 24.79 2.98 -8.69
N SER A 598 25.69 2.70 -7.75
CA SER A 598 27.06 3.21 -7.79
C SER A 598 27.85 2.64 -8.98
N PRO A 599 28.93 3.31 -9.39
CA PRO A 599 30.02 2.66 -10.12
C PRO A 599 30.61 1.49 -9.32
N ASN A 600 31.56 0.75 -9.91
CA ASN A 600 32.28 -0.28 -9.19
C ASN A 600 33.19 0.34 -8.11
N LEU A 601 32.88 0.06 -6.85
CA LEU A 601 33.56 0.55 -5.65
C LEU A 601 34.67 -0.40 -5.16
N ALA A 602 34.93 -1.52 -5.85
CA ALA A 602 35.85 -2.55 -5.38
C ALA A 602 37.24 -2.01 -5.01
N ALA A 603 37.78 -1.06 -5.79
CA ALA A 603 39.08 -0.45 -5.51
C ALA A 603 39.15 0.21 -4.12
N PHE A 604 38.08 0.89 -3.70
CA PHE A 604 38.03 1.58 -2.41
C PHE A 604 37.88 0.59 -1.25
N PHE A 605 37.02 -0.42 -1.38
CA PHE A 605 36.91 -1.51 -0.40
C PHE A 605 38.23 -2.29 -0.26
N ASN A 606 38.88 -2.60 -1.39
CA ASN A 606 40.16 -3.31 -1.41
C ASN A 606 41.29 -2.48 -0.76
N ALA A 607 41.31 -1.17 -0.98
CA ALA A 607 42.27 -0.28 -0.33
C ALA A 607 42.09 -0.28 1.19
N TYR A 608 40.85 -0.19 1.67
CA TYR A 608 40.56 -0.28 3.10
C TYR A 608 40.95 -1.66 3.66
N TRP A 609 40.56 -2.75 3.00
CA TRP A 609 40.94 -4.12 3.37
C TRP A 609 42.45 -4.33 3.48
N ALA A 610 43.23 -3.86 2.49
CA ALA A 610 44.69 -3.97 2.48
C ALA A 610 45.32 -3.22 3.65
N ASN A 611 44.83 -2.01 3.95
CA ASN A 611 45.30 -1.19 5.06
C ASN A 611 44.96 -1.78 6.44
N HIS A 612 44.01 -2.72 6.50
CA HIS A 612 43.59 -3.39 7.74
C HIS A 612 44.13 -4.83 7.85
N GLY A 613 45.31 -5.08 7.27
CA GLY A 613 46.03 -6.34 7.41
C GLY A 613 45.56 -7.46 6.47
N ALA A 614 44.76 -7.13 5.46
CA ALA A 614 44.29 -8.04 4.42
C ALA A 614 43.71 -9.37 4.97
N PRO A 615 42.73 -9.33 5.90
CA PRO A 615 42.17 -10.55 6.49
C PRO A 615 41.57 -11.45 5.42
N THR A 616 41.76 -12.76 5.57
CA THR A 616 41.29 -13.77 4.60
C THR A 616 40.02 -14.49 5.04
N THR A 617 39.54 -14.23 6.25
CA THR A 617 38.34 -14.85 6.84
C THR A 617 37.59 -13.85 7.71
N GLY A 618 36.30 -14.05 7.91
CA GLY A 618 35.46 -13.20 8.75
C GLY A 618 34.90 -11.99 7.99
N TYR A 619 34.72 -10.88 8.71
CA TYR A 619 34.12 -9.65 8.19
C TYR A 619 34.93 -8.43 8.59
N LEU A 620 34.80 -7.37 7.80
CA LEU A 620 35.38 -6.06 8.04
C LEU A 620 34.27 -5.00 8.05
N ASP A 621 34.29 -4.13 9.05
CA ASP A 621 33.34 -3.02 9.16
C ASP A 621 33.99 -1.77 8.53
N VAL A 622 33.53 -1.41 7.33
CA VAL A 622 34.12 -0.33 6.54
C VAL A 622 33.35 0.96 6.79
N PRO A 623 33.98 2.02 7.30
CA PRO A 623 33.32 3.31 7.47
C PRO A 623 33.00 3.92 6.10
N VAL A 624 31.82 4.49 5.97
CA VAL A 624 31.34 5.16 4.77
C VAL A 624 30.80 6.51 5.18
N ARG A 625 31.42 7.58 4.67
CA ARG A 625 30.91 8.94 4.85
C ARG A 625 29.95 9.26 3.71
N VAL A 626 28.78 9.76 4.06
CA VAL A 626 27.72 10.15 3.14
C VAL A 626 27.41 11.62 3.33
N TYR A 627 27.37 12.36 2.24
CA TYR A 627 27.02 13.77 2.20
C TYR A 627 25.72 13.97 1.41
N LEU A 628 24.86 14.81 1.96
CA LEU A 628 23.71 15.37 1.26
C LEU A 628 23.73 16.88 1.48
N ASP A 629 23.53 17.67 0.43
CA ASP A 629 23.60 19.13 0.48
C ASP A 629 22.34 19.81 1.04
N ARG A 630 21.34 19.03 1.45
CA ARG A 630 20.07 19.52 2.01
C ARG A 630 19.36 18.45 2.82
N ALA A 631 18.19 18.79 3.37
CA ALA A 631 17.35 17.85 4.08
C ALA A 631 16.84 16.72 3.16
N GLY A 632 16.76 15.51 3.69
CA GLY A 632 16.32 14.32 2.95
C GLY A 632 16.67 13.02 3.67
N GLN A 633 16.28 11.90 3.08
CA GLN A 633 16.60 10.54 3.52
C GLN A 633 17.39 9.82 2.42
N VAL A 634 18.41 9.06 2.82
CA VAL A 634 19.12 8.10 1.97
C VAL A 634 19.10 6.72 2.62
N LEU A 635 18.72 5.71 1.84
CA LEU A 635 18.89 4.30 2.18
C LEU A 635 20.04 3.72 1.35
N LEU A 636 21.16 3.39 1.98
CA LEU A 636 22.25 2.65 1.33
C LEU A 636 21.97 1.14 1.39
N THR A 637 21.69 0.52 0.25
CA THR A 637 21.16 -0.84 0.18
C THR A 637 21.72 -1.62 -1.01
N ASN A 638 21.32 -2.89 -1.16
CA ASN A 638 21.68 -3.75 -2.28
C ASN A 638 23.20 -3.82 -2.51
N LEU A 639 23.98 -3.92 -1.42
CA LEU A 639 25.42 -4.11 -1.50
C LEU A 639 25.70 -5.47 -2.15
N GLN A 640 26.26 -5.44 -3.34
CA GLN A 640 26.58 -6.61 -4.16
C GLN A 640 28.08 -6.69 -4.31
N MET A 641 28.69 -7.81 -3.93
CA MET A 641 30.14 -7.99 -3.94
C MET A 641 30.51 -9.30 -4.62
N ILE A 642 31.56 -9.27 -5.44
CA ILE A 642 32.11 -10.47 -6.09
C ILE A 642 33.56 -10.62 -5.64
N PRO A 643 33.90 -11.65 -4.86
CA PRO A 643 35.27 -11.89 -4.42
C PRO A 643 36.20 -12.24 -5.59
N SER A 644 37.38 -11.64 -5.59
CA SER A 644 38.52 -12.08 -6.38
C SER A 644 39.00 -13.42 -5.83
N GLY A 645 39.01 -14.46 -6.66
CA GLY A 645 39.54 -15.76 -6.26
C GLY A 645 40.99 -15.68 -5.82
N SER A 646 41.24 -15.71 -4.52
CA SER A 646 42.58 -15.74 -3.96
C SER A 646 42.83 -17.11 -3.33
N LYS A 647 43.81 -17.86 -3.84
CA LYS A 647 44.38 -19.04 -3.16
C LYS A 647 45.69 -18.63 -2.51
N LEU A 648 45.81 -18.87 -1.20
CA LEU A 648 47.07 -18.72 -0.48
C LEU A 648 48.12 -19.65 -1.12
N ARG A 649 49.28 -19.11 -1.52
CA ARG A 649 50.43 -19.88 -2.02
C ARG A 649 51.63 -19.62 -1.14
N TYR A 650 52.22 -20.69 -0.61
CA TYR A 650 53.46 -20.60 0.18
C TYR A 650 54.67 -20.79 -0.74
N VAL A 651 55.66 -19.90 -0.61
CA VAL A 651 56.99 -20.12 -1.19
C VAL A 651 57.83 -20.84 -0.12
N ARG A 652 58.23 -22.09 -0.39
CA ARG A 652 59.12 -22.84 0.49
C ARG A 652 60.56 -22.45 0.19
N LEU A 653 61.26 -21.89 1.17
CA LEU A 653 62.69 -21.59 1.12
C LEU A 653 63.47 -22.50 2.07
N PRO A 654 64.70 -22.92 1.71
CA PRO A 654 65.63 -23.56 2.66
C PRO A 654 65.88 -22.69 3.89
N VAL A 655 66.14 -23.30 5.05
CA VAL A 655 66.47 -22.56 6.28
C VAL A 655 67.92 -22.08 6.21
N GLN A 656 68.11 -20.80 5.91
CA GLN A 656 69.40 -20.11 5.86
C GLN A 656 69.19 -18.60 5.94
N ASN A 657 70.27 -17.83 6.14
CA ASN A 657 70.22 -16.37 6.08
C ASN A 657 70.22 -15.92 4.61
N TYR A 658 69.23 -15.12 4.22
CA TYR A 658 69.13 -14.55 2.88
C TYR A 658 69.47 -13.07 2.93
N SER A 659 70.45 -12.65 2.12
CA SER A 659 70.75 -11.23 1.89
C SER A 659 69.83 -10.59 0.85
N ASN A 660 69.20 -11.40 0.00
CA ASN A 660 68.16 -11.03 -0.95
C ASN A 660 67.33 -12.26 -1.32
N VAL A 661 66.02 -12.10 -1.50
CA VAL A 661 65.11 -13.12 -2.03
C VAL A 661 64.43 -12.56 -3.28
N SER A 662 64.58 -13.23 -4.42
CA SER A 662 63.95 -12.86 -5.68
C SER A 662 62.94 -13.93 -6.08
N ALA A 663 61.66 -13.60 -6.10
CA ALA A 663 60.60 -14.49 -6.58
C ALA A 663 60.16 -14.05 -7.98
N ASN A 664 60.49 -14.84 -9.00
CA ASN A 664 59.95 -14.66 -10.34
C ASN A 664 58.63 -15.44 -10.43
N PHE A 665 57.53 -14.75 -10.69
CA PHE A 665 56.28 -15.40 -11.06
C PHE A 665 55.98 -15.12 -12.53
N THR A 666 55.49 -16.15 -13.22
CA THR A 666 54.98 -16.03 -14.58
C THR A 666 53.47 -16.16 -14.48
N VAL A 667 52.73 -15.14 -14.93
CA VAL A 667 51.27 -15.20 -15.00
C VAL A 667 50.92 -15.87 -16.33
N ASP A 668 50.65 -17.17 -16.31
CA ASP A 668 50.12 -17.84 -17.51
C ASP A 668 48.66 -17.43 -17.72
N ARG A 669 48.44 -16.63 -18.77
CA ARG A 669 47.16 -16.15 -19.34
C ARG A 669 46.38 -15.14 -18.49
N LEU A 670 46.61 -13.87 -18.81
CA LEU A 670 45.57 -12.84 -18.72
C LEU A 670 44.62 -13.05 -19.91
N PHE A 671 43.43 -13.60 -19.66
CA PHE A 671 42.29 -13.28 -20.53
C PHE A 671 41.76 -11.95 -20.04
N PHE A 672 42.12 -10.86 -20.71
CA PHE A 672 41.29 -9.68 -21.00
C PHE A 672 42.14 -8.74 -21.85
N ASP A 673 41.65 -8.47 -23.07
CA ASP A 673 42.19 -7.49 -24.01
C ASP A 673 42.17 -6.08 -23.38
N ASP A 674 43.12 -5.25 -23.83
CA ASP A 674 43.33 -3.83 -23.50
C ASP A 674 43.86 -3.46 -22.11
N PHE A 675 45.18 -3.58 -21.95
CA PHE A 675 45.96 -2.51 -21.29
C PHE A 675 47.38 -2.47 -21.86
N SER A 676 47.57 -1.75 -22.97
CA SER A 676 48.89 -1.39 -23.48
C SER A 676 49.40 -0.12 -22.78
N ALA A 677 50.13 -0.27 -21.67
CA ALA A 677 51.20 0.65 -21.28
C ALA A 677 51.92 0.16 -20.02
N GLN A 678 53.22 -0.01 -20.17
CA GLN A 678 54.28 -0.22 -19.17
C GLN A 678 53.97 0.14 -17.72
N VAL A 679 54.21 -0.81 -16.79
CA VAL A 679 54.81 -0.49 -15.48
C VAL A 679 55.91 -1.50 -15.16
N PRO A 680 57.20 -1.14 -15.25
CA PRO A 680 58.30 -1.89 -14.68
C PRO A 680 58.36 -1.60 -13.17
N GLY A 681 58.03 -2.59 -12.33
CA GLY A 681 58.02 -2.40 -10.88
C GLY A 681 58.65 -3.56 -10.13
N ARG A 682 59.99 -3.58 -10.07
CA ARG A 682 60.73 -4.32 -9.03
C ARG A 682 60.26 -3.81 -7.66
N TRP A 683 59.73 -4.69 -6.82
CA TRP A 683 59.55 -4.37 -5.40
C TRP A 683 60.76 -4.87 -4.63
N THR A 684 61.58 -3.93 -4.16
CA THR A 684 62.71 -4.21 -3.25
C THR A 684 62.19 -4.01 -1.84
N VAL A 685 62.14 -5.07 -1.03
CA VAL A 685 61.90 -4.94 0.42
C VAL A 685 63.27 -4.80 1.07
N ALA A 686 63.58 -3.59 1.56
CA ALA A 686 64.75 -3.36 2.40
C ALA A 686 64.48 -3.96 3.79
N ALA A 687 65.51 -4.62 4.35
CA ALA A 687 65.47 -5.27 5.65
C ALA A 687 65.50 -4.28 6.82
#